data_AF-A0A7U3Q2K1-F1
#
_entry.id   AF-A0A7U3Q2K1-F1
#
_cell.length_a   1.000
_cell.length_b   1.000
_cell.length_c   1.000
_cell.angle_alpha   90.00
_cell.angle_beta   90.00
_cell.angle_gamma   90.00
#
_symmetry.space_group_name_H-M   'P 1'
#
loop_
_entity.id
_entity.type
_entity.pdbx_description
1 polymer ?
#
loop_
_entity_poly.entity_id
_entity_poly.type
_entity_poly.pdbx_seq_one_letter_code
_entity_poly.pdbx_strand_id
1 'polypeptide(L)'
;MPRRQTTFNDYVSAVPQIILSSTDSDFLEHLIPVLKDAANSRRTPALIQCLIRYSEDREADIERIGLTKHEEFLDSVSRLQHVREGTVTLTYEILELNQSIQTSTEKLAEQKGALVNTKAIRQNIADATDALKESLKVLHAVNHAHDLTRQKKYYPALKSLEDLQNEYLVPILQNRYATQHRLADVIQKSIPGSRKAISEAVMADLNTWLFRVRETSQFLGEVAFYHTEMRRSRQRQRVEEDQFLNNFKLNSSIELVCDESQEFDVLDNEELQVNFTPLFEAVHIHDALGQSDRFRSEYATTRRQQKDLLLPTSVELLADDEASLSSLLEGIAGFAIIEKETMRRLPHLRSLTEVEELWESMCSAAINLTARALNDVSNAEVLLKIKGFIALFVQTMEGWGYPVTTLDIFLLTLFDKYAELLKHRFSEDFQEIVSTDDYMPMAINSREEYEKVINVSWFIQAQPLEEVTFPCVLPFSQMYPLCCIDVRNFLNQFYFFSDDHFQHAEVIDETLRKSLDELLTEKVCRSLVERLSSQYLGQIVQILINLEHFEIACQELEHLLIRARSSSSAGGPLKLNATEEFRNNKKTAEKRIFELVNSKIDDLVDTAEYDWLAANVTPEPSNYMQTLTRYLSNIMNSTLLGLPREIKELIYFDALSHAANKILALPLSPEVKNINSNGVAALAQDVQYLTEFVSSLENGQMLRENLDELQQTINLMGSDNHEEFFDISIRNKKYGRVDALNGPILLEKLTPVSQLPGRTAPLSNLSSRFAMMK
;
A
#
# COMPACT_ATOMS: atom_id res chain seq x y z
N MET A 1 143.74 15.84 -116.39
CA MET A 1 142.64 16.67 -116.94
C MET A 1 142.94 18.12 -116.59
N PRO A 2 143.12 19.02 -117.57
CA PRO A 2 143.83 20.29 -117.36
C PRO A 2 142.92 21.31 -116.68
N ARG A 3 143.24 21.68 -115.43
CA ARG A 3 142.73 22.93 -114.83
C ARG A 3 143.55 24.07 -115.44
N ARG A 4 142.93 24.85 -116.32
CA ARG A 4 143.47 26.11 -116.85
C ARG A 4 143.96 26.98 -115.68
N GLN A 5 145.21 27.45 -115.78
CA GLN A 5 145.80 28.39 -114.83
C GLN A 5 145.07 29.73 -114.90
N THR A 6 144.47 30.14 -113.79
CA THR A 6 143.97 31.50 -113.59
C THR A 6 145.11 32.36 -113.06
N THR A 7 145.67 33.21 -113.93
CA THR A 7 146.57 34.30 -113.53
C THR A 7 145.74 35.43 -112.94
N PHE A 8 145.95 35.77 -111.67
CA PHE A 8 145.30 36.92 -111.04
C PHE A 8 146.13 38.18 -111.30
N ASN A 9 145.64 39.05 -112.19
CA ASN A 9 146.36 40.26 -112.58
C ASN A 9 146.18 41.44 -111.60
N ASP A 10 145.27 41.36 -110.63
CA ASP A 10 145.07 42.40 -109.62
C ASP A 10 144.69 41.82 -108.26
N TYR A 11 145.55 41.99 -107.27
CA TYR A 11 145.30 41.51 -105.89
C TYR A 11 144.28 42.38 -105.14
N VAL A 12 143.96 43.58 -105.65
CA VAL A 12 143.01 44.53 -105.02
C VAL A 12 141.57 44.00 -105.03
N SER A 13 141.18 43.26 -106.06
CA SER A 13 139.82 42.69 -106.18
C SER A 13 139.70 41.26 -105.66
N ALA A 14 140.80 40.50 -105.68
CA ALA A 14 140.80 39.11 -105.23
C ALA A 14 140.74 38.97 -103.70
N VAL A 15 141.45 39.83 -102.95
CA VAL A 15 141.53 39.72 -101.48
C VAL A 15 140.16 39.87 -100.78
N PRO A 16 139.29 40.82 -101.13
CA PRO A 16 137.95 40.94 -100.52
C PRO A 16 137.07 39.72 -100.79
N GLN A 17 137.12 39.16 -102.02
CA GLN A 17 136.28 38.02 -102.40
C GLN A 17 136.70 36.72 -101.69
N ILE A 18 137.99 36.56 -101.38
CA ILE A 18 138.49 35.37 -100.66
C ILE A 18 138.09 35.43 -99.19
N ILE A 19 138.19 36.59 -98.52
CA ILE A 19 137.90 36.72 -97.07
C ILE A 19 136.38 36.71 -96.78
N LEU A 20 135.54 37.03 -97.76
CA LEU A 20 134.09 36.95 -97.65
C LEU A 20 133.52 35.53 -97.85
N SER A 21 134.36 34.53 -98.15
CA SER A 21 133.90 33.14 -98.29
C SER A 21 133.69 32.47 -96.93
N SER A 22 132.47 31.99 -96.72
CA SER A 22 131.85 31.70 -95.41
C SER A 22 132.22 30.34 -94.80
N THR A 23 133.26 29.67 -95.28
CA THR A 23 133.67 28.34 -94.75
C THR A 23 135.18 28.15 -94.88
N ASP A 24 135.84 27.78 -93.76
CA ASP A 24 137.31 27.66 -93.66
C ASP A 24 137.94 26.74 -94.72
N SER A 25 137.20 25.74 -95.20
CA SER A 25 137.62 24.81 -96.25
C SER A 25 137.69 25.48 -97.64
N ASP A 26 136.69 26.29 -97.99
CA ASP A 26 136.69 27.05 -99.24
C ASP A 26 137.70 28.20 -99.19
N PHE A 27 137.87 28.81 -98.02
CA PHE A 27 138.91 29.82 -97.79
C PHE A 27 140.31 29.25 -98.08
N LEU A 28 140.65 28.08 -97.54
CA LEU A 28 141.93 27.42 -97.80
C LEU A 28 142.10 26.98 -99.27
N GLU A 29 141.05 26.47 -99.92
CA GLU A 29 141.10 26.07 -101.33
C GLU A 29 141.37 27.25 -102.29
N HIS A 30 140.90 28.45 -101.97
CA HIS A 30 141.10 29.65 -102.78
C HIS A 30 142.36 30.45 -102.38
N LEU A 31 142.81 30.32 -101.12
CA LEU A 31 144.04 30.93 -100.62
C LEU A 31 145.29 30.22 -101.15
N ILE A 32 145.28 28.89 -101.25
CA ILE A 32 146.45 28.09 -101.68
C ILE A 32 146.92 28.44 -103.11
N PRO A 33 146.04 28.58 -104.14
CA PRO A 33 146.43 29.01 -105.48
C PRO A 33 146.98 30.44 -105.51
N VAL A 34 146.41 31.36 -104.72
CA VAL A 34 146.82 32.77 -104.66
C VAL A 34 148.16 32.93 -103.94
N LEU A 35 148.41 32.14 -102.89
CA LEU A 35 149.74 32.00 -102.27
C LEU A 35 150.75 31.34 -103.23
N LYS A 36 150.34 30.31 -103.99
CA LYS A 36 151.18 29.68 -105.02
C LYS A 36 151.54 30.64 -106.15
N ASP A 37 150.58 31.46 -106.60
CA ASP A 37 150.78 32.46 -107.64
C ASP A 37 151.65 33.62 -107.13
N ALA A 38 151.38 34.12 -105.91
CA ALA A 38 152.19 35.17 -105.27
C ALA A 38 153.64 34.73 -104.99
N ALA A 39 153.85 33.46 -104.60
CA ALA A 39 155.17 32.87 -104.39
C ALA A 39 155.93 32.64 -105.71
N ASN A 40 155.26 32.17 -106.76
CA ASN A 40 155.85 32.01 -108.09
C ASN A 40 156.14 33.38 -108.77
N SER A 41 155.37 34.42 -108.44
CA SER A 41 155.43 35.76 -109.07
C SER A 41 156.31 36.78 -108.34
N ARG A 42 156.92 36.45 -107.19
CA ARG A 42 157.67 37.40 -106.30
C ARG A 42 156.89 38.68 -105.91
N ARG A 43 155.56 38.63 -105.77
CA ARG A 43 154.69 39.79 -105.47
C ARG A 43 154.04 39.75 -104.06
N THR A 44 154.73 39.18 -103.08
CA THR A 44 154.27 39.08 -101.67
C THR A 44 154.00 40.41 -100.94
N PRO A 45 154.78 41.50 -101.07
CA PRO A 45 154.53 42.71 -100.28
C PRO A 45 153.24 43.45 -100.68
N ALA A 46 152.83 43.38 -101.96
CA ALA A 46 151.61 44.01 -102.44
C ALA A 46 150.34 43.33 -101.89
N LEU A 47 150.38 42.01 -101.68
CA LEU A 47 149.28 41.27 -101.05
C LEU A 47 149.10 41.66 -99.58
N ILE A 48 150.20 41.76 -98.83
CA ILE A 48 150.18 42.15 -97.41
C ILE A 48 149.63 43.57 -97.25
N GLN A 49 150.03 44.50 -98.13
CA GLN A 49 149.52 45.87 -98.06
C GLN A 49 148.02 45.95 -98.37
N CYS A 50 147.51 45.14 -99.31
CA CYS A 50 146.07 45.04 -99.55
C CYS A 50 145.30 44.42 -98.37
N LEU A 51 145.89 43.44 -97.69
CA LEU A 51 145.31 42.82 -96.49
C LEU A 51 145.23 43.81 -95.32
N ILE A 52 146.28 44.61 -95.08
CA ILE A 52 146.28 45.63 -94.01
C ILE A 52 145.21 46.70 -94.29
N ARG A 53 145.13 47.19 -95.53
CA ARG A 53 144.11 48.18 -95.90
C ARG A 53 142.68 47.65 -95.72
N TYR A 54 142.46 46.37 -96.04
CA TYR A 54 141.16 45.73 -95.81
C TYR A 54 140.82 45.58 -94.32
N SER A 55 141.80 45.31 -93.44
CA SER A 55 141.52 45.25 -92.00
C SER A 55 141.15 46.63 -91.45
N GLU A 56 141.87 47.68 -91.84
CA GLU A 56 141.57 49.06 -91.42
C GLU A 56 140.16 49.52 -91.86
N ASP A 57 139.78 49.25 -93.11
CA ASP A 57 138.43 49.58 -93.60
C ASP A 57 137.34 48.80 -92.83
N ARG A 58 137.60 47.54 -92.44
CA ARG A 58 136.67 46.74 -91.64
C ARG A 58 136.58 47.22 -90.19
N GLU A 59 137.69 47.62 -89.59
CA GLU A 59 137.72 48.19 -88.24
C GLU A 59 136.85 49.46 -88.19
N ALA A 60 136.98 50.34 -89.19
CA ALA A 60 136.19 51.56 -89.30
C ALA A 60 134.68 51.30 -89.53
N ASP A 61 134.34 50.30 -90.34
CA ASP A 61 132.94 49.89 -90.53
C ASP A 61 132.33 49.27 -89.25
N ILE A 62 133.13 48.51 -88.48
CA ILE A 62 132.71 47.95 -87.18
C ILE A 62 132.45 49.05 -86.16
N GLU A 63 133.32 50.07 -86.06
CA GLU A 63 133.11 51.22 -85.17
C GLU A 63 131.80 51.96 -85.51
N ARG A 64 131.50 52.14 -86.81
CA ARG A 64 130.26 52.81 -87.25
C ARG A 64 128.99 52.02 -86.91
N ILE A 65 129.03 50.70 -86.98
CA ILE A 65 127.90 49.83 -86.61
C ILE A 65 127.74 49.74 -85.08
N GLY A 66 128.85 49.71 -84.34
CA GLY A 66 128.85 49.68 -82.88
C GLY A 66 128.19 50.91 -82.25
N LEU A 67 128.40 52.10 -82.83
CA LEU A 67 127.81 53.35 -82.33
C LEU A 67 126.31 53.50 -82.62
N THR A 68 125.77 52.86 -83.67
CA THR A 68 124.37 53.08 -84.10
C THR A 68 123.35 52.15 -83.47
N LYS A 69 123.75 51.01 -82.89
CA LYS A 69 122.81 50.01 -82.31
C LYS A 69 122.80 49.89 -80.79
N HIS A 70 123.63 50.64 -80.07
CA HIS A 70 123.69 50.56 -78.61
C HIS A 70 122.46 51.18 -77.92
N GLU A 71 121.87 52.22 -78.52
CA GLU A 71 120.71 52.94 -77.96
C GLU A 71 119.43 52.08 -77.99
N GLU A 72 119.13 51.41 -79.12
CA GLU A 72 117.96 50.53 -79.24
C GLU A 72 118.06 49.28 -78.33
N PHE A 73 119.28 48.76 -78.11
CA PHE A 73 119.50 47.62 -77.22
C PHE A 73 119.33 48.01 -75.74
N LEU A 74 119.87 49.17 -75.32
CA LEU A 74 119.65 49.70 -73.97
C LEU A 74 118.17 49.98 -73.71
N ASP A 75 117.44 50.51 -74.70
CA ASP A 75 116.00 50.75 -74.56
C ASP A 75 115.20 49.44 -74.47
N SER A 76 115.61 48.40 -75.20
CA SER A 76 115.00 47.06 -75.12
C SER A 76 115.28 46.34 -73.79
N VAL A 77 116.49 46.48 -73.24
CA VAL A 77 116.87 45.95 -71.92
C VAL A 77 116.14 46.70 -70.80
N SER A 78 116.02 48.03 -70.92
CA SER A 78 115.22 48.86 -70.00
C SER A 78 113.74 48.45 -69.99
N ARG A 79 113.16 48.19 -71.18
CA ARG A 79 111.78 47.66 -71.30
C ARG A 79 111.64 46.26 -70.69
N LEU A 80 112.61 45.37 -70.87
CA LEU A 80 112.60 44.04 -70.23
C LEU A 80 112.72 44.13 -68.71
N GLN A 81 113.49 45.09 -68.20
CA GLN A 81 113.60 45.35 -66.77
C GLN A 81 112.28 45.91 -66.21
N HIS A 82 111.64 46.85 -66.92
CA HIS A 82 110.30 47.33 -66.57
C HIS A 82 109.24 46.24 -66.61
N VAL A 83 109.28 45.32 -67.58
CA VAL A 83 108.37 44.17 -67.64
C VAL A 83 108.65 43.21 -66.49
N ARG A 84 109.92 42.99 -66.11
CA ARG A 84 110.27 42.16 -64.96
C ARG A 84 109.80 42.78 -63.65
N GLU A 85 110.00 44.08 -63.46
CA GLU A 85 109.47 44.84 -62.33
C GLU A 85 107.94 44.78 -62.30
N GLY A 86 107.28 45.00 -63.45
CA GLY A 86 105.83 44.87 -63.61
C GLY A 86 105.30 43.46 -63.34
N THR A 87 106.07 42.42 -63.67
CA THR A 87 105.69 41.03 -63.37
C THR A 87 105.83 40.75 -61.88
N VAL A 88 106.85 41.29 -61.21
CA VAL A 88 107.02 41.17 -59.76
C VAL A 88 105.90 41.91 -59.02
N THR A 89 105.57 43.13 -59.44
CA THR A 89 104.43 43.87 -58.86
C THR A 89 103.12 43.13 -59.10
N LEU A 90 102.89 42.56 -60.29
CA LEU A 90 101.71 41.75 -60.57
C LEU A 90 101.65 40.49 -59.70
N THR A 91 102.77 39.79 -59.48
CA THR A 91 102.80 38.64 -58.57
C THR A 91 102.51 39.02 -57.13
N TYR A 92 102.97 40.20 -56.68
CA TYR A 92 102.65 40.73 -55.37
C TYR A 92 101.16 41.09 -55.27
N GLU A 93 100.60 41.77 -56.27
CA GLU A 93 99.17 42.08 -56.33
C GLU A 93 98.30 40.81 -56.39
N ILE A 94 98.73 39.77 -57.10
CA ILE A 94 98.03 38.47 -57.13
C ILE A 94 98.10 37.78 -55.77
N LEU A 95 99.24 37.82 -55.07
CA LEU A 95 99.38 37.26 -53.72
C LEU A 95 98.55 38.04 -52.70
N GLU A 96 98.57 39.37 -52.77
CA GLU A 96 97.76 40.25 -51.94
C GLU A 96 96.27 40.02 -52.19
N LEU A 97 95.85 39.91 -53.46
CA LEU A 97 94.48 39.59 -53.84
C LEU A 97 94.08 38.20 -53.37
N ASN A 98 94.95 37.19 -53.50
CA ASN A 98 94.67 35.84 -53.04
C ASN A 98 94.53 35.78 -51.51
N GLN A 99 95.39 36.50 -50.78
CA GLN A 99 95.30 36.61 -49.32
C GLN A 99 94.04 37.38 -48.90
N SER A 100 93.68 38.43 -49.64
CA SER A 100 92.41 39.15 -49.47
C SER A 100 91.20 38.25 -49.73
N ILE A 101 91.21 37.46 -50.81
CA ILE A 101 90.14 36.51 -51.13
C ILE A 101 90.04 35.41 -50.06
N GLN A 102 91.16 34.85 -49.59
CA GLN A 102 91.16 33.84 -48.52
C GLN A 102 90.60 34.41 -47.23
N THR A 103 91.07 35.57 -46.78
CA THR A 103 90.57 36.21 -45.56
C THR A 103 89.09 36.62 -45.69
N SER A 104 88.65 37.08 -46.85
CA SER A 104 87.23 37.33 -47.14
C SER A 104 86.41 36.05 -47.17
N THR A 105 86.95 34.94 -47.69
CA THR A 105 86.26 33.64 -47.77
C THR A 105 86.15 32.98 -46.40
N GLU A 106 87.19 33.06 -45.56
CA GLU A 106 87.16 32.60 -44.18
C GLU A 106 86.14 33.38 -43.36
N LYS A 107 86.15 34.72 -43.45
CA LYS A 107 85.13 35.57 -42.82
C LYS A 107 83.72 35.23 -43.31
N LEU A 108 83.54 34.98 -44.60
CA LEU A 108 82.26 34.59 -45.18
C LEU A 108 81.82 33.20 -44.72
N ALA A 109 82.74 32.24 -44.60
CA ALA A 109 82.47 30.89 -44.12
C ALA A 109 82.07 30.91 -42.64
N GLU A 110 82.75 31.71 -41.81
CA GLU A 110 82.40 31.92 -40.41
C GLU A 110 81.01 32.59 -40.28
N GLN A 111 80.73 33.62 -41.08
CA GLN A 111 79.40 34.25 -41.13
C GLN A 111 78.31 33.29 -41.62
N LYS A 112 78.60 32.43 -42.59
CA LYS A 112 77.66 31.40 -43.07
C LYS A 112 77.45 30.31 -42.02
N GLY A 113 78.48 29.91 -41.29
CA GLY A 113 78.37 29.00 -40.14
C GLY A 113 77.50 29.60 -39.04
N ALA A 114 77.72 30.87 -38.71
CA ALA A 114 76.86 31.63 -37.80
C ALA A 114 75.42 31.72 -38.31
N LEU A 115 75.21 31.90 -39.62
CA LEU A 115 73.88 31.92 -40.26
C LEU A 115 73.17 30.56 -40.19
N VAL A 116 73.88 29.46 -40.40
CA VAL A 116 73.31 28.10 -40.27
C VAL A 116 72.95 27.82 -38.81
N ASN A 117 73.81 28.20 -37.86
CA ASN A 117 73.53 28.07 -36.43
C ASN A 117 72.32 28.91 -36.02
N THR A 118 72.23 30.16 -36.48
CA THR A 118 71.04 31.00 -36.22
C THR A 118 69.79 30.46 -36.92
N LYS A 119 69.90 29.84 -38.10
CA LYS A 119 68.78 29.17 -38.76
C LYS A 119 68.32 27.93 -37.98
N ALA A 120 69.25 27.13 -37.45
CA ALA A 120 68.94 25.98 -36.61
C ALA A 120 68.29 26.42 -35.28
N ILE A 121 68.80 27.48 -34.64
CA ILE A 121 68.18 28.06 -33.45
C ILE A 121 66.78 28.58 -33.78
N ARG A 122 66.59 29.26 -34.93
CA ARG A 122 65.28 29.74 -35.37
C ARG A 122 64.31 28.59 -35.63
N GLN A 123 64.77 27.49 -36.23
CA GLN A 123 63.98 26.28 -36.43
C GLN A 123 63.56 25.68 -35.09
N ASN A 124 64.49 25.51 -34.15
CA ASN A 124 64.19 25.02 -32.81
C ASN A 124 63.20 25.94 -32.06
N ILE A 125 63.33 27.27 -32.22
CA ILE A 125 62.38 28.24 -31.66
C ILE A 125 61.02 28.10 -32.31
N ALA A 126 60.94 27.91 -33.63
CA ALA A 126 59.69 27.71 -34.34
C ALA A 126 59.00 26.42 -33.88
N ASP A 127 59.72 25.30 -33.86
CA ASP A 127 59.23 24.00 -33.43
C ASP A 127 58.77 24.04 -31.96
N ALA A 128 59.52 24.73 -31.07
CA ALA A 128 59.11 24.96 -29.69
C ALA A 128 57.87 25.86 -29.58
N THR A 129 57.75 26.87 -30.43
CA THR A 129 56.59 27.77 -30.44
C THR A 129 55.33 27.03 -30.89
N ASP A 130 55.44 26.19 -31.91
CA ASP A 130 54.31 25.41 -32.41
C ASP A 130 53.93 24.31 -31.42
N ALA A 131 54.91 23.65 -30.78
CA ALA A 131 54.65 22.73 -29.68
C ALA A 131 53.98 23.41 -28.47
N LEU A 132 54.34 24.65 -28.15
CA LEU A 132 53.68 25.42 -27.09
C LEU A 132 52.23 25.77 -27.47
N LYS A 133 51.98 26.22 -28.70
CA LYS A 133 50.62 26.53 -29.18
C LYS A 133 49.70 25.31 -29.15
N GLU A 134 50.18 24.14 -29.56
CA GLU A 134 49.42 22.89 -29.47
C GLU A 134 49.15 22.49 -28.02
N SER A 135 50.14 22.59 -27.13
CA SER A 135 49.93 22.31 -25.71
C SER A 135 48.91 23.26 -25.06
N LEU A 136 48.89 24.53 -25.47
CA LEU A 136 47.88 25.50 -25.04
C LEU A 136 46.48 25.14 -25.52
N LYS A 137 46.32 24.63 -26.75
CA LYS A 137 45.01 24.16 -27.24
C LYS A 137 44.48 23.02 -26.38
N VAL A 138 45.33 22.03 -26.06
CA VAL A 138 44.94 20.91 -25.18
C VAL A 138 44.56 21.43 -23.80
N LEU A 139 45.34 22.34 -23.21
CA LEU A 139 45.02 22.95 -21.91
C LEU A 139 43.72 23.76 -21.93
N HIS A 140 43.45 24.51 -23.00
CA HIS A 140 42.18 25.21 -23.17
C HIS A 140 40.99 24.25 -23.25
N ALA A 141 41.14 23.12 -23.95
CA ALA A 141 40.10 22.10 -24.01
C ALA A 141 39.86 21.43 -22.65
N VAL A 142 40.92 21.15 -21.87
CA VAL A 142 40.77 20.65 -20.48
C VAL A 142 40.06 21.68 -19.60
N ASN A 143 40.46 22.95 -19.67
CA ASN A 143 39.82 24.02 -18.90
C ASN A 143 38.36 24.18 -19.29
N HIS A 144 38.03 24.09 -20.58
CA HIS A 144 36.65 24.14 -21.05
C HIS A 144 35.82 22.98 -20.47
N ALA A 145 36.34 21.76 -20.46
CA ALA A 145 35.67 20.61 -19.84
C ALA A 145 35.44 20.82 -18.32
N HIS A 146 36.42 21.41 -17.63
CA HIS A 146 36.29 21.76 -16.21
C HIS A 146 35.28 22.89 -15.97
N ASP A 147 35.23 23.90 -16.84
CA ASP A 147 34.25 24.99 -16.76
C ASP A 147 32.84 24.47 -17.01
N LEU A 148 32.65 23.54 -17.96
CA LEU A 148 31.37 22.86 -18.18
C LEU A 148 30.93 22.04 -16.95
N THR A 149 31.89 21.38 -16.30
CA THR A 149 31.64 20.64 -15.03
C THR A 149 31.21 21.61 -13.92
N ARG A 150 31.83 22.79 -13.82
CA ARG A 150 31.44 23.85 -12.87
C ARG A 150 30.06 24.44 -13.17
N GLN A 151 29.69 24.53 -14.45
CA GLN A 151 28.37 24.98 -14.90
C GLN A 151 27.28 23.91 -14.76
N LYS A 152 27.58 22.75 -14.15
CA LYS A 152 26.67 21.59 -14.01
C LYS A 152 26.17 20.99 -15.33
N LYS A 153 26.88 21.24 -16.43
CA LYS A 153 26.55 20.65 -17.74
C LYS A 153 27.36 19.37 -17.94
N TYR A 154 26.93 18.32 -17.24
CA TYR A 154 27.71 17.08 -17.12
C TYR A 154 27.81 16.28 -18.43
N TYR A 155 26.74 16.20 -19.22
CA TYR A 155 26.78 15.47 -20.50
C TYR A 155 27.69 16.17 -21.55
N PRO A 156 27.57 17.50 -21.78
CA PRO A 156 28.55 18.22 -22.61
C PRO A 156 29.99 18.11 -22.09
N ALA A 157 30.19 18.11 -20.76
CA ALA A 157 31.51 17.92 -20.16
C ALA A 157 32.09 16.54 -20.49
N LEU A 158 31.31 15.47 -20.35
CA LEU A 158 31.72 14.11 -20.73
C LEU A 158 32.05 14.02 -22.21
N LYS A 159 31.21 14.57 -23.08
CA LYS A 159 31.48 14.62 -24.52
C LYS A 159 32.76 15.39 -24.82
N SER A 160 32.99 16.54 -24.18
CA SER A 160 34.23 17.30 -24.36
C SER A 160 35.48 16.55 -23.87
N LEU A 161 35.35 15.71 -22.83
CA LEU A 161 36.44 14.85 -22.36
C LEU A 161 36.71 13.69 -23.32
N GLU A 162 35.67 13.14 -23.96
CA GLU A 162 35.80 12.14 -25.01
C GLU A 162 36.40 12.72 -26.30
N ASP A 163 35.95 13.90 -26.72
CA ASP A 163 36.52 14.65 -27.85
C ASP A 163 37.99 14.97 -27.56
N LEU A 164 38.34 15.36 -26.33
CA LEU A 164 39.72 15.54 -25.90
C LEU A 164 40.55 14.25 -25.98
N GLN A 165 39.95 13.12 -25.60
CA GLN A 165 40.59 11.81 -25.69
C GLN A 165 40.83 11.40 -27.15
N ASN A 166 39.83 11.54 -28.01
CA ASN A 166 39.85 11.01 -29.37
C ASN A 166 40.54 11.93 -30.38
N GLU A 167 40.27 13.24 -30.33
CA GLU A 167 40.76 14.22 -31.31
C GLU A 167 42.15 14.74 -30.96
N TYR A 168 42.45 14.94 -29.67
CA TYR A 168 43.69 15.60 -29.24
C TYR A 168 44.72 14.63 -28.64
N LEU A 169 44.32 13.68 -27.80
CA LEU A 169 45.28 12.80 -27.12
C LEU A 169 45.77 11.62 -27.99
N VAL A 170 44.88 10.93 -28.71
CA VAL A 170 45.26 9.76 -29.53
C VAL A 170 46.33 10.09 -30.59
N PRO A 171 46.23 11.20 -31.36
CA PRO A 171 47.26 11.55 -32.34
C PRO A 171 48.61 11.93 -31.71
N ILE A 172 48.59 12.60 -30.54
CA ILE A 172 49.81 13.04 -29.83
C ILE A 172 50.53 11.84 -29.19
N LEU A 173 49.79 10.83 -28.71
CA LEU A 173 50.34 9.60 -28.12
C LEU A 173 50.94 8.66 -29.18
N GLN A 174 50.40 8.62 -30.40
CA GLN A 174 50.95 7.83 -31.49
C GLN A 174 52.32 8.37 -31.97
N ASN A 175 52.57 9.67 -31.83
CA ASN A 175 53.87 10.28 -32.12
C ASN A 175 54.83 10.18 -30.93
N ARG A 176 55.55 9.04 -30.85
CA ARG A 176 56.51 8.69 -29.79
C ARG A 176 57.65 9.71 -29.56
N TYR A 177 57.89 10.61 -30.51
CA TYR A 177 58.94 11.64 -30.46
C TYR A 177 58.44 13.06 -30.15
N ALA A 178 57.13 13.25 -29.90
CA ALA A 178 56.59 14.55 -29.54
C ALA A 178 56.98 14.91 -28.09
N THR A 179 57.54 16.11 -27.89
CA THR A 179 57.90 16.66 -26.58
C THR A 179 56.70 16.79 -25.63
N GLN A 180 55.49 16.80 -26.16
CA GLN A 180 54.21 16.87 -25.45
C GLN A 180 53.73 15.53 -24.87
N HIS A 181 54.37 14.40 -25.20
CA HIS A 181 53.93 13.07 -24.75
C HIS A 181 53.82 12.97 -23.22
N ARG A 182 54.67 13.67 -22.47
CA ARG A 182 54.56 13.71 -20.99
C ARG A 182 53.31 14.44 -20.51
N LEU A 183 52.95 15.56 -21.15
CA LEU A 183 51.73 16.29 -20.81
C LEU A 183 50.49 15.48 -21.18
N ALA A 184 50.50 14.87 -22.38
CA ALA A 184 49.43 13.99 -22.84
C ALA A 184 49.21 12.78 -21.91
N ASP A 185 50.28 12.13 -21.45
CA ASP A 185 50.20 11.00 -20.49
C ASP A 185 49.65 11.43 -19.11
N VAL A 186 50.05 12.61 -18.62
CA VAL A 186 49.50 13.16 -17.37
C VAL A 186 48.00 13.46 -17.50
N ILE A 187 47.57 14.04 -18.63
CA ILE A 187 46.15 14.33 -18.87
C ILE A 187 45.35 13.04 -19.09
N GLN A 188 45.91 12.05 -19.79
CA GLN A 188 45.26 10.76 -19.96
C GLN A 188 45.03 10.05 -18.61
N LYS A 189 45.98 10.16 -17.68
CA LYS A 189 45.83 9.65 -16.32
C LYS A 189 44.80 10.43 -15.48
N SER A 190 44.55 11.69 -15.79
CA SER A 190 43.55 12.51 -15.07
C SER A 190 42.12 12.32 -15.57
N ILE A 191 41.90 11.92 -16.83
CA ILE A 191 40.56 11.71 -17.41
C ILE A 191 39.69 10.75 -16.58
N PRO A 192 40.15 9.56 -16.15
CA PRO A 192 39.35 8.69 -15.29
C PRO A 192 38.96 9.35 -13.96
N GLY A 193 39.85 10.16 -13.39
CA GLY A 193 39.58 10.95 -12.20
C GLY A 193 38.49 12.00 -12.44
N SER A 194 38.54 12.72 -13.55
CA SER A 194 37.49 13.69 -13.93
C SER A 194 36.15 13.02 -14.22
N ARG A 195 36.13 11.86 -14.88
CA ARG A 195 34.89 11.06 -15.09
C ARG A 195 34.27 10.62 -13.76
N LYS A 196 35.10 10.17 -12.82
CA LYS A 196 34.64 9.81 -11.47
C LYS A 196 34.09 11.02 -10.72
N ALA A 197 34.76 12.16 -10.79
CA ALA A 197 34.29 13.40 -10.17
C ALA A 197 32.95 13.87 -10.75
N ILE A 198 32.75 13.73 -12.07
CA ILE A 198 31.45 14.01 -12.72
C ILE A 198 30.38 13.05 -12.20
N SER A 199 30.68 11.75 -12.13
CA SER A 199 29.75 10.75 -11.59
C SER A 199 29.37 11.03 -10.12
N GLU A 200 30.34 11.40 -9.27
CA GLU A 200 30.08 11.76 -7.87
C GLU A 200 29.25 13.05 -7.75
N ALA A 201 29.50 14.04 -8.60
CA ALA A 201 28.73 15.29 -8.62
C ALA A 201 27.28 15.06 -9.07
N VAL A 202 27.07 14.23 -10.10
CA VAL A 202 25.73 13.84 -10.59
C VAL A 202 24.96 13.08 -9.51
N MET A 203 25.63 12.18 -8.79
CA MET A 203 25.01 11.48 -7.65
C MET A 203 24.67 12.43 -6.49
N ALA A 204 25.48 13.45 -6.23
CA ALA A 204 25.17 14.46 -5.22
C ALA A 204 23.94 15.30 -5.61
N ASP A 205 23.83 15.69 -6.88
CA ASP A 205 22.66 16.39 -7.41
C ASP A 205 21.41 15.48 -7.36
N LEU A 206 21.55 14.19 -7.69
CA LEU A 206 20.47 13.20 -7.56
C LEU A 206 20.03 13.03 -6.10
N ASN A 207 20.97 12.91 -5.15
CA ASN A 207 20.64 12.78 -3.73
C ASN A 207 19.95 14.04 -3.19
N THR A 208 20.35 15.22 -3.64
CA THR A 208 19.69 16.48 -3.33
C THR A 208 18.26 16.50 -3.87
N TRP A 209 18.06 16.00 -5.10
CA TRP A 209 16.74 15.83 -5.68
C TRP A 209 15.90 14.81 -4.89
N LEU A 210 16.46 13.64 -4.55
CA LEU A 210 15.77 12.62 -3.73
C LEU A 210 15.37 13.14 -2.34
N PHE A 211 16.15 14.07 -1.77
CA PHE A 211 15.79 14.74 -0.52
C PHE A 211 14.58 15.68 -0.72
N ARG A 212 14.60 16.53 -1.75
CA ARG A 212 13.45 17.40 -2.07
C ARG A 212 12.20 16.60 -2.38
N VAL A 213 12.35 15.52 -3.15
CA VAL A 213 11.27 14.59 -3.50
C VAL A 213 10.64 13.98 -2.25
N ARG A 214 11.43 13.71 -1.20
CA ARG A 214 10.89 13.23 0.08
C ARG A 214 10.01 14.29 0.75
N GLU A 215 10.45 15.54 0.83
CA GLU A 215 9.64 16.62 1.42
C GLU A 215 8.35 16.85 0.62
N THR A 216 8.46 16.84 -0.71
CA THR A 216 7.29 16.99 -1.58
C THR A 216 6.41 15.75 -1.61
N SER A 217 6.90 14.56 -1.24
CA SER A 217 6.11 13.32 -1.31
C SER A 217 4.93 13.32 -0.34
N GLN A 218 5.11 13.84 0.87
CA GLN A 218 4.01 13.94 1.83
C GLN A 218 2.91 14.87 1.29
N PHE A 219 3.30 16.06 0.82
CA PHE A 219 2.37 17.02 0.22
C PHE A 219 1.72 16.48 -1.07
N LEU A 220 2.45 15.71 -1.88
CA LEU A 220 1.88 15.00 -3.04
C LEU A 220 0.77 14.02 -2.63
N GLY A 221 0.97 13.30 -1.51
CA GLY A 221 -0.04 12.42 -0.94
C GLY A 221 -1.28 13.17 -0.48
N GLU A 222 -1.10 14.29 0.21
CA GLU A 222 -2.19 15.18 0.64
C GLU A 222 -3.02 15.68 -0.56
N VAL A 223 -2.34 16.20 -1.59
CA VAL A 223 -2.99 16.63 -2.83
C VAL A 223 -3.73 15.46 -3.49
N ALA A 224 -3.10 14.28 -3.60
CA ALA A 224 -3.75 13.09 -4.18
C ALA A 224 -5.02 12.69 -3.42
N PHE A 225 -5.00 12.77 -2.09
CA PHE A 225 -6.14 12.47 -1.23
C PHE A 225 -7.25 13.51 -1.39
N TYR A 226 -6.91 14.80 -1.35
CA TYR A 226 -7.85 15.89 -1.56
C TYR A 226 -8.59 15.77 -2.91
N HIS A 227 -7.85 15.48 -3.98
CA HIS A 227 -8.45 15.29 -5.30
C HIS A 227 -9.34 14.04 -5.36
N THR A 228 -8.96 12.96 -4.68
CA THR A 228 -9.80 11.75 -4.63
C THR A 228 -11.06 11.99 -3.80
N GLU A 229 -10.99 12.75 -2.72
CA GLU A 229 -12.16 13.15 -1.94
C GLU A 229 -13.10 14.06 -2.76
N MET A 230 -12.55 14.99 -3.53
CA MET A 230 -13.32 15.81 -4.47
C MET A 230 -13.99 14.95 -5.54
N ARG A 231 -13.31 13.93 -6.08
CA ARG A 231 -13.92 12.94 -7.00
C ARG A 231 -15.07 12.19 -6.33
N ARG A 232 -14.87 11.71 -5.10
CA ARG A 232 -15.90 11.02 -4.32
C ARG A 232 -17.12 11.89 -4.07
N SER A 233 -16.92 13.17 -3.72
CA SER A 233 -18.01 14.13 -3.50
C SER A 233 -18.82 14.38 -4.77
N ARG A 234 -18.14 14.56 -5.92
CA ARG A 234 -18.79 14.71 -7.22
C ARG A 234 -19.56 13.46 -7.62
N GLN A 235 -18.97 12.27 -7.44
CA GLN A 235 -19.65 11.01 -7.73
C GLN A 235 -20.90 10.85 -6.87
N ARG A 236 -20.84 11.21 -5.57
CA ARG A 236 -22.02 11.19 -4.70
C ARG A 236 -23.13 12.11 -5.21
N GLN A 237 -22.80 13.34 -5.62
CA GLN A 237 -23.77 14.26 -6.23
C GLN A 237 -24.39 13.68 -7.51
N ARG A 238 -23.59 13.04 -8.37
CA ARG A 238 -24.09 12.39 -9.59
C ARG A 238 -24.99 11.18 -9.28
N VAL A 239 -24.69 10.41 -8.25
CA VAL A 239 -25.52 9.28 -7.80
C VAL A 239 -26.86 9.78 -7.24
N GLU A 240 -26.87 10.91 -6.55
CA GLU A 240 -28.10 11.57 -6.09
C GLU A 240 -28.98 12.04 -7.26
N GLU A 241 -28.36 12.51 -8.36
CA GLU A 241 -29.05 12.90 -9.59
C GLU A 241 -29.56 11.68 -10.40
N ASP A 242 -28.71 10.66 -10.57
CA ASP A 242 -29.00 9.45 -11.36
C ASP A 242 -28.80 8.17 -10.53
N GLN A 243 -29.90 7.56 -10.10
CA GLN A 243 -29.89 6.31 -9.32
C GLN A 243 -29.20 5.12 -10.03
N PHE A 244 -29.06 5.16 -11.36
CA PHE A 244 -28.33 4.15 -12.13
C PHE A 244 -26.83 4.15 -11.82
N LEU A 245 -26.27 5.30 -11.43
CA LEU A 245 -24.86 5.45 -11.10
C LEU A 245 -24.49 4.81 -9.76
N ASN A 246 -25.48 4.45 -8.93
CA ASN A 246 -25.26 3.79 -7.65
C ASN A 246 -24.58 2.40 -7.79
N ASN A 247 -24.72 1.77 -8.95
CA ASN A 247 -24.09 0.48 -9.23
C ASN A 247 -22.60 0.59 -9.62
N PHE A 248 -22.10 1.80 -9.92
CA PHE A 248 -20.73 2.00 -10.35
C PHE A 248 -19.89 2.61 -9.23
N LYS A 249 -18.82 1.90 -8.87
CA LYS A 249 -17.85 2.35 -7.86
C LYS A 249 -16.94 3.45 -8.42
N LEU A 250 -16.33 4.21 -7.52
CA LEU A 250 -15.20 5.09 -7.83
C LEU A 250 -14.08 4.26 -8.49
N ASN A 251 -13.39 4.82 -9.50
CA ASN A 251 -12.43 4.12 -10.38
C ASN A 251 -13.05 3.12 -11.38
N SER A 252 -14.38 2.99 -11.44
CA SER A 252 -15.02 2.24 -12.53
C SER A 252 -14.81 2.95 -13.87
N SER A 253 -14.72 2.19 -14.96
CA SER A 253 -14.51 2.76 -16.31
C SER A 253 -15.55 3.82 -16.68
N ILE A 254 -16.77 3.72 -16.18
CA ILE A 254 -17.84 4.70 -16.42
C ILE A 254 -17.62 6.00 -15.64
N GLU A 255 -17.11 5.92 -14.41
CA GLU A 255 -16.80 7.11 -13.62
C GLU A 255 -15.59 7.85 -14.19
N LEU A 256 -14.54 7.12 -14.58
CA LEU A 256 -13.35 7.70 -15.22
C LEU A 256 -13.69 8.47 -16.50
N VAL A 257 -14.59 7.93 -17.34
CA VAL A 257 -15.07 8.61 -18.56
C VAL A 257 -15.86 9.88 -18.22
N CYS A 258 -16.66 9.87 -17.15
CA CYS A 258 -17.37 11.06 -16.70
C CYS A 258 -16.43 12.16 -16.16
N ASP A 259 -15.27 11.77 -15.62
CA ASP A 259 -14.26 12.67 -15.06
C ASP A 259 -13.16 13.09 -16.06
N GLU A 260 -13.16 12.60 -17.30
CA GLU A 260 -12.19 13.00 -18.36
C GLU A 260 -12.13 14.52 -18.60
N SER A 261 -13.25 15.24 -18.38
CA SER A 261 -13.30 16.70 -18.54
C SER A 261 -12.55 17.48 -17.45
N GLN A 262 -12.16 16.82 -16.36
CA GLN A 262 -11.50 17.39 -15.18
C GLN A 262 -10.19 16.65 -14.85
N GLU A 263 -9.49 16.13 -15.88
CA GLU A 263 -8.17 15.51 -15.70
C GLU A 263 -7.22 16.47 -14.97
N PHE A 264 -6.75 16.02 -13.81
CA PHE A 264 -5.82 16.73 -12.95
C PHE A 264 -4.56 15.87 -12.83
N ASP A 265 -3.43 16.39 -13.32
CA ASP A 265 -2.14 15.70 -13.19
C ASP A 265 -1.58 15.99 -11.81
N VAL A 266 -1.66 15.01 -10.90
CA VAL A 266 -1.17 15.12 -9.52
C VAL A 266 0.30 15.57 -9.43
N LEU A 267 1.11 15.38 -10.48
CA LEU A 267 2.55 15.68 -10.51
C LEU A 267 2.92 17.03 -11.14
N ASP A 268 2.02 17.66 -11.91
CA ASP A 268 2.23 18.94 -12.59
C ASP A 268 1.01 19.85 -12.40
N ASN A 269 1.00 20.55 -11.26
CA ASN A 269 -0.05 21.48 -10.87
C ASN A 269 0.50 22.87 -10.54
N GLU A 270 -0.40 23.83 -10.41
CA GLU A 270 -0.06 25.22 -10.03
C GLU A 270 0.73 25.29 -8.70
N GLU A 271 0.51 24.34 -7.80
CA GLU A 271 1.17 24.29 -6.49
C GLU A 271 2.42 23.38 -6.43
N LEU A 272 2.54 22.40 -7.33
CA LEU A 272 3.60 21.39 -7.27
C LEU A 272 4.05 20.92 -8.65
N GLN A 273 5.36 21.03 -8.90
CA GLN A 273 6.02 20.52 -10.10
C GLN A 273 7.20 19.62 -9.75
N VAL A 274 7.03 18.30 -9.94
CA VAL A 274 8.12 17.34 -9.72
C VAL A 274 8.99 17.24 -10.97
N ASN A 275 10.11 17.97 -10.97
CA ASN A 275 11.07 17.93 -12.08
C ASN A 275 11.92 16.65 -12.05
N PHE A 276 11.68 15.71 -12.96
CA PHE A 276 12.46 14.47 -13.10
C PHE A 276 13.79 14.64 -13.85
N THR A 277 14.12 15.84 -14.32
CA THR A 277 15.35 16.13 -15.10
C THR A 277 16.64 15.61 -14.42
N PRO A 278 16.87 15.80 -13.10
CA PRO A 278 18.08 15.28 -12.45
C PRO A 278 18.20 13.75 -12.50
N LEU A 279 17.06 13.04 -12.45
CA LEU A 279 17.03 11.59 -12.57
C LEU A 279 17.40 11.14 -14.00
N PHE A 280 16.82 11.79 -15.01
CA PHE A 280 17.15 11.50 -16.41
C PHE A 280 18.61 11.79 -16.72
N GLU A 281 19.13 12.94 -16.26
CA GLU A 281 20.54 13.29 -16.42
C GLU A 281 21.44 12.24 -15.78
N ALA A 282 21.13 11.80 -14.55
CA ALA A 282 21.89 10.75 -13.88
C ALA A 282 21.88 9.43 -14.66
N VAL A 283 20.70 8.98 -15.10
CA VAL A 283 20.59 7.75 -15.90
C VAL A 283 21.41 7.85 -17.19
N HIS A 284 21.26 8.93 -17.96
CA HIS A 284 21.98 9.10 -19.22
C HIS A 284 23.50 9.19 -19.04
N ILE A 285 23.96 9.86 -17.98
CA ILE A 285 25.39 9.98 -17.69
C ILE A 285 25.97 8.63 -17.26
N HIS A 286 25.28 7.88 -16.41
CA HIS A 286 25.73 6.56 -15.98
C HIS A 286 25.68 5.52 -17.10
N ASP A 287 24.75 5.66 -18.05
CA ASP A 287 24.71 4.86 -19.27
C ASP A 287 25.89 5.18 -20.19
N ALA A 288 26.20 6.47 -20.42
CA ALA A 288 27.38 6.89 -21.17
C ALA A 288 28.70 6.41 -20.55
N LEU A 289 28.75 6.26 -19.21
CA LEU A 289 29.90 5.73 -18.48
C LEU A 289 29.96 4.19 -18.46
N GLY A 290 28.91 3.49 -18.93
CA GLY A 290 28.80 2.03 -18.87
C GLY A 290 28.64 1.49 -17.44
N GLN A 291 28.11 2.29 -16.51
CA GLN A 291 27.94 1.96 -15.08
C GLN A 291 26.46 1.91 -14.67
N SER A 292 25.56 1.64 -15.61
CA SER A 292 24.10 1.63 -15.39
C SER A 292 23.64 0.61 -14.34
N ASP A 293 24.23 -0.60 -14.31
CA ASP A 293 23.87 -1.63 -13.32
C ASP A 293 24.27 -1.24 -11.89
N ARG A 294 25.43 -0.59 -11.74
CA ARG A 294 25.86 -0.06 -10.45
C ARG A 294 24.94 1.06 -9.98
N PHE A 295 24.59 1.98 -10.88
CA PHE A 295 23.65 3.06 -10.61
C PHE A 295 22.28 2.52 -10.16
N ARG A 296 21.73 1.53 -10.88
CA ARG A 296 20.47 0.86 -10.51
C ARG A 296 20.51 0.30 -9.10
N SER A 297 21.58 -0.41 -8.75
CA SER A 297 21.76 -0.97 -7.40
C SER A 297 21.84 0.13 -6.33
N GLU A 298 22.64 1.17 -6.55
CA GLU A 298 22.79 2.27 -5.59
C GLU A 298 21.46 3.03 -5.41
N TYR A 299 20.78 3.36 -6.51
CA TYR A 299 19.44 3.97 -6.49
C TYR A 299 18.44 3.09 -5.73
N ALA A 300 18.43 1.78 -6.00
CA ALA A 300 17.53 0.85 -5.34
C ALA A 300 17.76 0.79 -3.82
N THR A 301 19.03 0.81 -3.39
CA THR A 301 19.39 0.84 -1.96
C THR A 301 18.98 2.15 -1.30
N THR A 302 19.20 3.30 -1.93
CA THR A 302 18.83 4.61 -1.39
C THR A 302 17.32 4.72 -1.21
N ARG A 303 16.53 4.25 -2.18
CA ARG A 303 15.06 4.26 -2.08
C ARG A 303 14.52 3.31 -1.01
N ARG A 304 15.16 2.15 -0.79
CA ARG A 304 14.84 1.26 0.34
C ARG A 304 15.11 1.93 1.69
N GLN A 305 16.25 2.61 1.83
CA GLN A 305 16.56 3.36 3.05
C GLN A 305 15.56 4.50 3.27
N GLN A 306 15.14 5.20 2.22
CA GLN A 306 14.12 6.24 2.33
C GLN A 306 12.76 5.69 2.77
N LYS A 307 12.35 4.51 2.30
CA LYS A 307 11.17 3.80 2.82
C LYS A 307 11.29 3.58 4.34
N ASP A 308 12.41 3.06 4.81
CA ASP A 308 12.59 2.76 6.23
C ASP A 308 12.62 4.04 7.09
N LEU A 309 13.04 5.17 6.53
CA LEU A 309 13.00 6.49 7.19
C LEU A 309 11.62 7.17 7.17
N LEU A 310 10.70 6.73 6.31
CA LEU A 310 9.33 7.23 6.25
C LEU A 310 8.43 6.55 7.30
N LEU A 311 8.76 5.33 7.71
CA LEU A 311 7.95 4.55 8.65
C LEU A 311 8.31 4.91 10.10
N PRO A 312 7.38 5.51 10.89
CA PRO A 312 7.61 5.81 12.29
C PRO A 312 7.62 4.53 13.14
N THR A 313 8.28 4.59 14.30
CA THR A 313 8.39 3.45 15.24
C THR A 313 7.06 3.12 15.93
N SER A 314 6.20 4.13 16.12
CA SER A 314 4.86 4.01 16.71
C SER A 314 3.95 5.12 16.18
N VAL A 315 2.65 4.82 16.10
CA VAL A 315 1.59 5.79 15.80
C VAL A 315 0.71 5.89 17.04
N GLU A 316 0.48 7.09 17.56
CA GLU A 316 -0.45 7.34 18.66
C GLU A 316 -1.81 7.75 18.08
N LEU A 317 -2.84 6.94 18.28
CA LEU A 317 -4.20 7.19 17.76
C LEU A 317 -5.13 7.91 18.76
N LEU A 318 -4.64 8.19 19.98
CA LEU A 318 -5.45 8.66 21.11
C LEU A 318 -5.25 10.14 21.46
N ALA A 319 -4.19 10.78 20.99
CA ALA A 319 -4.05 12.23 21.10
C ALA A 319 -4.87 12.90 20.01
N ASP A 320 -5.31 14.14 20.22
CA ASP A 320 -6.01 15.02 19.26
C ASP A 320 -5.32 15.17 17.86
N ASP A 321 -4.20 14.49 17.63
CA ASP A 321 -3.47 14.43 16.37
C ASP A 321 -4.04 13.36 15.43
N GLU A 322 -5.27 13.62 14.94
CA GLU A 322 -5.86 12.98 13.75
C GLU A 322 -4.90 13.00 12.54
N ALA A 323 -3.96 13.96 12.54
CA ALA A 323 -2.93 14.17 11.54
C ALA A 323 -1.84 13.08 11.51
N SER A 324 -1.66 12.27 12.55
CA SER A 324 -0.51 11.33 12.60
C SER A 324 -0.68 10.14 11.65
N LEU A 325 -1.89 9.55 11.60
CA LEU A 325 -2.21 8.46 10.68
C LEU A 325 -2.41 8.98 9.25
N SER A 326 -3.09 10.11 9.08
CA SER A 326 -3.29 10.70 7.75
C SER A 326 -1.94 11.06 7.11
N SER A 327 -1.05 11.74 7.86
CA SER A 327 0.32 12.07 7.42
C SER A 327 1.14 10.84 7.04
N LEU A 328 1.00 9.74 7.80
CA LEU A 328 1.66 8.48 7.46
C LEU A 328 1.13 7.93 6.13
N LEU A 329 -0.19 7.86 5.97
CA LEU A 329 -0.81 7.35 4.74
C LEU A 329 -0.51 8.25 3.53
N GLU A 330 -0.51 9.57 3.71
CA GLU A 330 -0.12 10.57 2.70
C GLU A 330 1.36 10.39 2.29
N GLY A 331 2.27 10.25 3.26
CA GLY A 331 3.68 10.00 3.00
C GLY A 331 3.92 8.68 2.25
N ILE A 332 3.17 7.62 2.60
CA ILE A 332 3.21 6.34 1.90
C ILE A 332 2.65 6.48 0.48
N ALA A 333 1.51 7.13 0.31
CA ALA A 333 0.86 7.34 -0.99
C ALA A 333 1.77 8.13 -1.93
N GLY A 334 2.31 9.26 -1.49
CA GLY A 334 3.19 10.08 -2.30
C GLY A 334 4.48 9.35 -2.71
N PHE A 335 5.10 8.60 -1.79
CA PHE A 335 6.25 7.76 -2.14
C PHE A 335 5.90 6.73 -3.22
N ALA A 336 4.76 6.03 -3.09
CA ALA A 336 4.32 5.03 -4.04
C ALA A 336 3.96 5.64 -5.41
N ILE A 337 3.27 6.79 -5.44
CA ILE A 337 2.96 7.50 -6.68
C ILE A 337 4.24 7.89 -7.43
N ILE A 338 5.24 8.43 -6.72
CA ILE A 338 6.53 8.77 -7.32
C ILE A 338 7.21 7.52 -7.90
N GLU A 339 7.18 6.38 -7.20
CA GLU A 339 7.77 5.12 -7.71
C GLU A 339 7.02 4.56 -8.93
N LYS A 340 5.69 4.67 -8.98
CA LYS A 340 4.91 4.26 -10.16
C LYS A 340 5.26 5.14 -11.36
N GLU A 341 5.40 6.44 -11.13
CA GLU A 341 5.71 7.39 -12.20
C GLU A 341 7.16 7.26 -12.69
N THR A 342 8.12 7.05 -11.79
CA THR A 342 9.51 6.76 -12.20
C THR A 342 9.55 5.49 -13.05
N MET A 343 8.75 4.47 -12.74
CA MET A 343 8.66 3.27 -13.57
C MET A 343 8.00 3.54 -14.93
N ARG A 344 6.91 4.32 -15.00
CA ARG A 344 6.28 4.69 -16.29
C ARG A 344 7.23 5.44 -17.20
N ARG A 345 8.00 6.40 -16.66
CA ARG A 345 8.94 7.22 -17.42
C ARG A 345 10.26 6.49 -17.74
N LEU A 346 10.74 5.64 -16.84
CA LEU A 346 12.00 4.91 -16.94
C LEU A 346 11.78 3.40 -16.66
N PRO A 347 11.17 2.64 -17.59
CA PRO A 347 10.88 1.22 -17.39
C PRO A 347 12.14 0.35 -17.25
N HIS A 348 13.29 0.87 -17.69
CA HIS A 348 14.57 0.21 -17.53
C HIS A 348 15.24 0.52 -16.18
N LEU A 349 14.74 1.40 -15.31
CA LEU A 349 15.45 1.69 -14.05
C LEU A 349 15.17 0.63 -12.97
N ARG A 350 13.91 0.19 -12.84
CA ARG A 350 13.47 -0.80 -11.86
C ARG A 350 12.46 -1.77 -12.46
N SER A 351 12.42 -2.98 -11.90
CA SER A 351 11.42 -3.99 -12.26
C SER A 351 10.07 -3.70 -11.58
N LEU A 352 8.98 -4.14 -12.21
CA LEU A 352 7.62 -4.06 -11.64
C LEU A 352 7.53 -4.77 -10.28
N THR A 353 8.15 -5.94 -10.20
CA THR A 353 8.20 -6.77 -8.99
C THR A 353 8.87 -6.06 -7.82
N GLU A 354 9.96 -5.33 -8.05
CA GLU A 354 10.62 -4.59 -6.96
C GLU A 354 9.76 -3.44 -6.41
N VAL A 355 8.97 -2.78 -7.27
CA VAL A 355 8.06 -1.70 -6.85
C VAL A 355 6.88 -2.29 -6.08
N GLU A 356 6.35 -3.42 -6.52
CA GLU A 356 5.27 -4.15 -5.83
C GLU A 356 5.73 -4.70 -4.46
N GLU A 357 6.92 -5.27 -4.36
CA GLU A 357 7.50 -5.72 -3.08
C GLU A 357 7.68 -4.57 -2.08
N LEU A 358 8.10 -3.38 -2.56
CA LEU A 358 8.20 -2.20 -1.71
C LEU A 358 6.82 -1.74 -1.21
N TRP A 359 5.83 -1.75 -2.10
CA TRP A 359 4.45 -1.42 -1.77
C TRP A 359 3.85 -2.37 -0.73
N GLU A 360 3.99 -3.68 -0.92
CA GLU A 360 3.52 -4.69 0.05
C GLU A 360 4.23 -4.54 1.40
N SER A 361 5.55 -4.29 1.39
CA SER A 361 6.30 -4.00 2.62
C SER A 361 5.76 -2.76 3.35
N MET A 362 5.43 -1.68 2.64
CA MET A 362 4.86 -0.47 3.25
C MET A 362 3.44 -0.70 3.78
N CYS A 363 2.60 -1.42 3.04
CA CYS A 363 1.25 -1.80 3.49
C CYS A 363 1.30 -2.64 4.75
N SER A 364 2.16 -3.67 4.78
CA SER A 364 2.31 -4.52 5.97
C SER A 364 2.84 -3.74 7.19
N ALA A 365 3.74 -2.78 6.98
CA ALA A 365 4.21 -1.91 8.06
C ALA A 365 3.09 -0.99 8.58
N ALA A 366 2.33 -0.36 7.67
CA ALA A 366 1.18 0.47 8.03
C ALA A 366 0.14 -0.32 8.81
N ILE A 367 -0.25 -1.51 8.33
CA ILE A 367 -1.18 -2.43 9.00
C ILE A 367 -0.70 -2.81 10.40
N ASN A 368 0.59 -3.12 10.56
CA ASN A 368 1.13 -3.49 11.87
C ASN A 368 1.15 -2.29 12.85
N LEU A 369 1.44 -1.09 12.36
CA LEU A 369 1.42 0.13 13.18
C LEU A 369 -0.02 0.48 13.60
N THR A 370 -0.96 0.45 12.66
CA THR A 370 -2.37 0.70 12.93
C THR A 370 -2.97 -0.36 13.84
N ALA A 371 -2.70 -1.65 13.62
CA ALA A 371 -3.20 -2.74 14.47
C ALA A 371 -2.70 -2.65 15.92
N ARG A 372 -1.46 -2.23 16.14
CA ARG A 372 -0.94 -1.99 17.50
C ARG A 372 -1.68 -0.84 18.17
N ALA A 373 -1.80 0.28 17.47
CA ALA A 373 -2.47 1.45 18.00
C ALA A 373 -3.99 1.24 18.15
N LEU A 374 -4.56 0.32 17.36
CA LEU A 374 -5.95 -0.06 17.43
C LEU A 374 -6.29 -0.63 18.81
N ASN A 375 -5.38 -1.40 19.44
CA ASN A 375 -5.60 -2.03 20.75
C ASN A 375 -6.00 -1.03 21.84
N ASP A 376 -5.51 0.21 21.75
CA ASP A 376 -5.77 1.24 22.74
C ASP A 376 -7.08 2.02 22.46
N VAL A 377 -7.71 1.81 21.29
CA VAL A 377 -8.95 2.49 20.89
C VAL A 377 -10.18 1.74 21.42
N SER A 378 -10.97 2.42 22.27
CA SER A 378 -12.25 1.95 22.82
C SER A 378 -13.47 2.64 22.22
N ASN A 379 -13.30 3.72 21.45
CA ASN A 379 -14.41 4.48 20.87
C ASN A 379 -14.70 4.04 19.43
N ALA A 380 -15.95 3.64 19.17
CA ALA A 380 -16.46 3.22 17.87
C ALA A 380 -16.41 4.34 16.80
N GLU A 381 -16.55 5.61 17.19
CA GLU A 381 -16.53 6.75 16.25
C GLU A 381 -15.13 7.00 15.67
N VAL A 382 -14.08 6.81 16.48
CA VAL A 382 -12.68 6.95 16.04
C VAL A 382 -12.35 5.87 15.01
N LEU A 383 -12.88 4.65 15.18
CA LEU A 383 -12.73 3.58 14.20
C LEU A 383 -13.38 3.91 12.85
N LEU A 384 -14.53 4.58 12.85
CA LEU A 384 -15.19 5.02 11.61
C LEU A 384 -14.36 6.07 10.88
N LYS A 385 -13.73 7.01 11.61
CA LYS A 385 -12.79 7.97 11.01
C LYS A 385 -11.56 7.28 10.43
N ILE A 386 -10.96 6.34 11.16
CA ILE A 386 -9.81 5.53 10.68
C ILE A 386 -10.18 4.75 9.42
N LYS A 387 -11.36 4.11 9.41
CA LYS A 387 -11.92 3.47 8.21
C LYS A 387 -12.02 4.47 7.06
N GLY A 388 -12.50 5.69 7.30
CA GLY A 388 -12.57 6.76 6.32
C GLY A 388 -11.23 7.06 5.65
N PHE A 389 -10.18 7.27 6.45
CA PHE A 389 -8.83 7.53 5.94
C PHE A 389 -8.24 6.34 5.16
N ILE A 390 -8.41 5.12 5.67
CA ILE A 390 -7.92 3.92 4.97
C ILE A 390 -8.70 3.70 3.68
N ALA A 391 -10.02 3.89 3.67
CA ALA A 391 -10.83 3.77 2.47
C ALA A 391 -10.44 4.81 1.40
N LEU A 392 -10.17 6.06 1.80
CA LEU A 392 -9.64 7.08 0.90
C LEU A 392 -8.28 6.66 0.33
N PHE A 393 -7.38 6.17 1.18
CA PHE A 393 -6.08 5.66 0.75
C PHE A 393 -6.20 4.48 -0.24
N VAL A 394 -7.07 3.51 0.04
CA VAL A 394 -7.36 2.38 -0.85
C VAL A 394 -7.85 2.87 -2.22
N GLN A 395 -8.82 3.78 -2.23
CA GLN A 395 -9.38 4.37 -3.45
C GLN A 395 -8.32 5.11 -4.28
N THR A 396 -7.50 5.93 -3.62
CA THR A 396 -6.43 6.68 -4.31
C THR A 396 -5.46 5.72 -5.00
N MET A 397 -5.03 4.67 -4.30
CA MET A 397 -4.00 3.74 -4.78
C MET A 397 -4.52 2.75 -5.82
N GLU A 398 -5.79 2.36 -5.74
CA GLU A 398 -6.47 1.59 -6.79
C GLU A 398 -6.49 2.37 -8.12
N GLY A 399 -6.72 3.69 -8.07
CA GLY A 399 -6.65 4.58 -9.24
C GLY A 399 -5.27 4.61 -9.92
N TRP A 400 -4.19 4.40 -9.15
CA TRP A 400 -2.82 4.28 -9.68
C TRP A 400 -2.44 2.86 -10.12
N GLY A 401 -3.34 1.88 -9.94
CA GLY A 401 -3.16 0.49 -10.35
C GLY A 401 -2.24 -0.31 -9.43
N TYR A 402 -2.30 -0.08 -8.12
CA TYR A 402 -1.65 -0.93 -7.11
C TYR A 402 -2.62 -1.99 -6.59
N PRO A 403 -2.13 -3.19 -6.22
CA PRO A 403 -2.97 -4.20 -5.57
C PRO A 403 -3.29 -3.78 -4.13
N VAL A 404 -4.56 -3.86 -3.75
CA VAL A 404 -5.07 -3.34 -2.45
C VAL A 404 -5.59 -4.44 -1.52
N THR A 405 -5.45 -5.71 -1.90
CA THR A 405 -6.00 -6.88 -1.20
C THR A 405 -5.61 -6.96 0.28
N THR A 406 -4.38 -6.57 0.64
CA THR A 406 -3.91 -6.60 2.03
C THR A 406 -4.63 -5.57 2.91
N LEU A 407 -4.99 -4.42 2.34
CA LEU A 407 -5.72 -3.37 3.06
C LEU A 407 -7.21 -3.72 3.17
N ASP A 408 -7.79 -4.40 2.17
CA ASP A 408 -9.16 -4.92 2.25
C ASP A 408 -9.31 -5.98 3.36
N ILE A 409 -8.33 -6.88 3.49
CA ILE A 409 -8.29 -7.84 4.60
C ILE A 409 -8.14 -7.09 5.94
N PHE A 410 -7.36 -6.02 5.98
CA PHE A 410 -7.22 -5.21 7.19
C PHE A 410 -8.53 -4.47 7.56
N LEU A 411 -9.29 -3.99 6.56
CA LEU A 411 -10.61 -3.41 6.78
C LEU A 411 -11.59 -4.40 7.43
N LEU A 412 -11.48 -5.71 7.13
CA LEU A 412 -12.23 -6.76 7.84
C LEU A 412 -11.81 -6.85 9.31
N THR A 413 -10.52 -6.80 9.61
CA THR A 413 -10.07 -6.82 11.03
C THR A 413 -10.51 -5.58 11.81
N LEU A 414 -10.59 -4.42 11.14
CA LEU A 414 -11.16 -3.20 11.73
C LEU A 414 -12.66 -3.35 11.98
N PHE A 415 -13.38 -3.98 11.04
CA PHE A 415 -14.79 -4.27 11.18
C PHE A 415 -15.08 -5.23 12.34
N ASP A 416 -14.32 -6.32 12.47
CA ASP A 416 -14.50 -7.28 13.56
C ASP A 416 -14.35 -6.60 14.93
N LYS A 417 -13.34 -5.73 15.06
CA LYS A 417 -13.16 -4.95 16.30
C LYS A 417 -14.28 -3.93 16.52
N TYR A 418 -14.72 -3.24 15.47
CA TYR A 418 -15.84 -2.32 15.54
C TYR A 418 -17.12 -3.05 16.00
N ALA A 419 -17.41 -4.22 15.43
CA ALA A 419 -18.53 -5.07 15.79
C ALA A 419 -18.44 -5.53 17.26
N GLU A 420 -17.25 -5.89 17.74
CA GLU A 420 -17.03 -6.27 19.14
C GLU A 420 -17.29 -5.12 20.12
N LEU A 421 -16.78 -3.92 19.84
CA LEU A 421 -17.03 -2.73 20.67
C LEU A 421 -18.51 -2.33 20.67
N LEU A 422 -19.15 -2.41 19.49
CA LEU A 422 -20.56 -2.09 19.34
C LEU A 422 -21.42 -3.10 20.12
N LYS A 423 -21.11 -4.40 20.01
CA LYS A 423 -21.73 -5.46 20.80
C LYS A 423 -21.58 -5.21 22.30
N HIS A 424 -20.40 -4.82 22.77
CA HIS A 424 -20.17 -4.53 24.19
C HIS A 424 -21.05 -3.37 24.69
N ARG A 425 -21.03 -2.23 23.99
CA ARG A 425 -21.82 -1.05 24.36
C ARG A 425 -23.32 -1.37 24.40
N PHE A 426 -23.86 -1.94 23.33
CA PHE A 426 -25.29 -2.26 23.28
C PHE A 426 -25.66 -3.36 24.29
N SER A 427 -24.74 -4.29 24.60
CA SER A 427 -24.97 -5.25 25.68
C SER A 427 -25.13 -4.58 27.05
N GLU A 428 -24.42 -3.49 27.33
CA GLU A 428 -24.58 -2.74 28.57
C GLU A 428 -25.91 -1.97 28.56
N ASP A 429 -26.24 -1.32 27.44
CA ASP A 429 -27.51 -0.61 27.25
C ASP A 429 -28.72 -1.55 27.45
N PHE A 430 -28.71 -2.75 26.84
CA PHE A 430 -29.76 -3.75 27.05
C PHE A 430 -29.85 -4.21 28.50
N GLN A 431 -28.72 -4.41 29.18
CA GLN A 431 -28.71 -4.82 30.58
C GLN A 431 -29.30 -3.74 31.49
N GLU A 432 -29.01 -2.48 31.23
CA GLU A 432 -29.58 -1.34 31.95
C GLU A 432 -31.10 -1.27 31.76
N ILE A 433 -31.59 -1.40 30.53
CA ILE A 433 -33.02 -1.38 30.21
C ILE A 433 -33.76 -2.50 30.96
N VAL A 434 -33.23 -3.73 30.91
CA VAL A 434 -33.87 -4.88 31.56
C VAL A 434 -33.85 -4.79 33.09
N SER A 435 -32.80 -4.17 33.64
CA SER A 435 -32.68 -3.97 35.10
C SER A 435 -33.61 -2.89 35.65
N THR A 436 -33.97 -1.91 34.82
CA THR A 436 -34.80 -0.76 35.19
C THR A 436 -36.30 -1.01 34.97
N ASP A 437 -36.67 -2.07 34.23
CA ASP A 437 -38.07 -2.35 33.91
C ASP A 437 -38.88 -2.85 35.12
N ASP A 438 -40.09 -2.30 35.27
CA ASP A 438 -41.05 -2.65 36.33
C ASP A 438 -42.00 -3.80 35.94
N TYR A 439 -41.91 -4.30 34.70
CA TYR A 439 -42.76 -5.35 34.13
C TYR A 439 -44.26 -5.09 34.30
N MET A 440 -44.68 -3.85 34.02
CA MET A 440 -46.07 -3.43 33.97
C MET A 440 -46.46 -2.97 32.56
N PRO A 441 -47.74 -3.14 32.15
CA PRO A 441 -48.25 -2.61 30.89
C PRO A 441 -47.97 -1.10 30.76
N MET A 442 -47.41 -0.68 29.63
CA MET A 442 -47.06 0.71 29.40
C MET A 442 -48.32 1.56 29.16
N ALA A 443 -48.57 2.55 30.03
CA ALA A 443 -49.64 3.52 29.86
C ALA A 443 -49.15 4.74 29.09
N ILE A 444 -49.81 5.06 27.97
CA ILE A 444 -49.50 6.22 27.14
C ILE A 444 -50.60 7.27 27.28
N ASN A 445 -50.18 8.49 27.60
CA ASN A 445 -51.08 9.60 27.87
C ASN A 445 -51.22 10.56 26.68
N SER A 446 -50.28 10.52 25.72
CA SER A 446 -50.23 11.42 24.56
C SER A 446 -50.23 10.67 23.23
N ARG A 447 -50.89 11.24 22.22
CA ARG A 447 -50.87 10.74 20.83
C ARG A 447 -49.47 10.76 20.21
N GLU A 448 -48.64 11.74 20.55
CA GLU A 448 -47.29 11.87 19.99
C GLU A 448 -46.35 10.76 20.51
N GLU A 449 -46.48 10.39 21.77
CA GLU A 449 -45.72 9.28 22.37
C GLU A 449 -46.15 7.96 21.75
N TYR A 450 -47.45 7.79 21.53
CA TYR A 450 -48.03 6.62 20.87
C TYR A 450 -47.48 6.43 19.46
N GLU A 451 -47.51 7.48 18.63
CA GLU A 451 -46.98 7.45 17.26
C GLU A 451 -45.47 7.14 17.23
N LYS A 452 -44.68 7.70 18.17
CA LYS A 452 -43.26 7.37 18.31
C LYS A 452 -43.04 5.90 18.66
N VAL A 453 -43.79 5.37 19.64
CA VAL A 453 -43.67 3.96 20.05
C VAL A 453 -44.07 3.02 18.92
N ILE A 454 -45.09 3.33 18.13
CA ILE A 454 -45.52 2.49 17.00
C ILE A 454 -44.53 2.56 15.84
N ASN A 455 -44.03 3.75 15.51
CA ASN A 455 -43.04 3.88 14.45
C ASN A 455 -41.78 3.07 14.75
N VAL A 456 -41.40 3.01 16.02
CA VAL A 456 -40.21 2.31 16.54
C VAL A 456 -40.44 0.82 16.76
N SER A 457 -41.58 0.42 17.30
CA SER A 457 -41.88 -0.98 17.61
C SER A 457 -42.45 -1.69 16.38
N TRP A 458 -42.16 -2.97 16.22
CA TRP A 458 -42.78 -3.82 15.20
C TRP A 458 -44.19 -4.28 15.63
N PHE A 459 -44.99 -3.36 16.18
CA PHE A 459 -46.32 -3.65 16.69
C PHE A 459 -47.36 -3.50 15.59
N ILE A 460 -47.97 -4.61 15.17
CA ILE A 460 -49.05 -4.64 14.19
C ILE A 460 -50.37 -4.37 14.93
N GLN A 461 -50.99 -3.22 14.67
CA GLN A 461 -52.27 -2.86 15.25
C GLN A 461 -53.44 -3.58 14.56
N ALA A 462 -54.39 -4.05 15.36
CA ALA A 462 -55.67 -4.58 14.87
C ALA A 462 -56.75 -3.48 14.65
N GLN A 463 -56.54 -2.26 15.17
CA GLN A 463 -57.48 -1.13 15.07
C GLN A 463 -56.78 0.10 14.47
N PRO A 464 -57.48 0.94 13.67
CA PRO A 464 -56.91 2.14 13.07
C PRO A 464 -56.63 3.23 14.12
N LEU A 465 -55.57 4.02 13.88
CA LEU A 465 -55.05 5.11 14.74
C LEU A 465 -56.11 6.15 15.19
N GLU A 466 -57.25 6.22 14.51
CA GLU A 466 -58.30 7.22 14.72
C GLU A 466 -59.31 6.84 15.83
N GLU A 467 -59.35 5.57 16.25
CA GLU A 467 -60.26 5.08 17.30
C GLU A 467 -59.63 5.00 18.70
N VAL A 468 -58.34 5.37 18.83
CA VAL A 468 -57.59 5.23 20.08
C VAL A 468 -57.91 6.39 21.03
N THR A 469 -58.60 6.09 22.14
CA THR A 469 -58.83 7.05 23.24
C THR A 469 -57.70 7.02 24.26
N PHE A 470 -57.16 8.19 24.61
CA PHE A 470 -56.11 8.33 25.64
C PHE A 470 -56.72 8.56 27.03
N PRO A 471 -56.18 7.94 28.10
CA PRO A 471 -54.95 7.14 28.16
C PRO A 471 -55.13 5.72 27.59
N CYS A 472 -54.21 5.30 26.74
CA CYS A 472 -54.19 3.97 26.14
C CYS A 472 -53.12 3.12 26.82
N VAL A 473 -53.48 1.91 27.25
CA VAL A 473 -52.53 0.97 27.85
C VAL A 473 -52.12 -0.03 26.77
N LEU A 474 -50.82 -0.07 26.48
CA LEU A 474 -50.23 -1.05 25.57
C LEU A 474 -50.01 -2.38 26.30
N PRO A 475 -50.10 -3.52 25.58
CA PRO A 475 -50.02 -4.84 26.18
C PRO A 475 -48.61 -5.20 26.67
N PHE A 476 -47.56 -4.52 26.19
CA PHE A 476 -46.16 -4.77 26.55
C PHE A 476 -45.60 -3.73 27.55
N SER A 477 -44.52 -4.09 28.24
CA SER A 477 -43.81 -3.17 29.14
C SER A 477 -42.89 -2.20 28.39
N GLN A 478 -42.39 -1.18 29.10
CA GLN A 478 -41.49 -0.16 28.55
C GLN A 478 -40.17 -0.76 28.00
N MET A 479 -39.76 -1.92 28.51
CA MET A 479 -38.62 -2.68 27.99
C MET A 479 -38.71 -2.94 26.49
N TYR A 480 -39.86 -3.40 25.98
CA TYR A 480 -39.96 -3.85 24.59
C TYR A 480 -39.70 -2.73 23.57
N PRO A 481 -40.36 -1.55 23.65
CA PRO A 481 -40.06 -0.43 22.75
C PRO A 481 -38.63 0.08 22.86
N LEU A 482 -38.06 0.18 24.07
CA LEU A 482 -36.69 0.64 24.27
C LEU A 482 -35.69 -0.32 23.62
N CYS A 483 -35.86 -1.63 23.82
CA CYS A 483 -35.04 -2.62 23.12
C CYS A 483 -35.20 -2.54 21.60
N CYS A 484 -36.39 -2.26 21.07
CA CYS A 484 -36.59 -2.08 19.63
C CYS A 484 -35.85 -0.83 19.10
N ILE A 485 -35.79 0.27 19.87
CA ILE A 485 -34.99 1.46 19.52
C ILE A 485 -33.52 1.07 19.40
N ASP A 486 -33.00 0.37 20.39
CA ASP A 486 -31.59 0.01 20.45
C ASP A 486 -31.21 -0.99 19.37
N VAL A 487 -32.06 -1.99 19.08
CA VAL A 487 -31.85 -2.90 17.93
C VAL A 487 -31.82 -2.11 16.62
N ARG A 488 -32.73 -1.14 16.41
CA ARG A 488 -32.72 -0.32 15.18
C ARG A 488 -31.48 0.58 15.09
N ASN A 489 -31.09 1.20 16.20
CA ASN A 489 -29.87 2.00 16.27
C ASN A 489 -28.62 1.15 16.02
N PHE A 490 -28.59 -0.07 16.56
CA PHE A 490 -27.55 -1.06 16.33
C PHE A 490 -27.44 -1.44 14.85
N LEU A 491 -28.56 -1.77 14.20
CA LEU A 491 -28.60 -2.04 12.75
C LEU A 491 -28.08 -0.84 11.95
N ASN A 492 -28.56 0.37 12.24
CA ASN A 492 -28.15 1.58 11.54
C ASN A 492 -26.64 1.84 11.69
N GLN A 493 -26.06 1.64 12.88
CA GLN A 493 -24.62 1.81 13.12
C GLN A 493 -23.80 0.72 12.41
N PHE A 494 -24.27 -0.53 12.38
CA PHE A 494 -23.66 -1.59 11.59
C PHE A 494 -23.66 -1.28 10.08
N TYR A 495 -24.79 -0.83 9.53
CA TYR A 495 -24.88 -0.45 8.11
C TYR A 495 -24.15 0.85 7.79
N PHE A 496 -23.99 1.77 8.75
CA PHE A 496 -23.12 2.94 8.57
C PHE A 496 -21.66 2.52 8.34
N PHE A 497 -21.21 1.44 9.00
CA PHE A 497 -19.91 0.85 8.69
C PHE A 497 -19.90 0.18 7.30
N SER A 498 -21.03 -0.32 6.79
CA SER A 498 -21.09 -0.88 5.43
C SER A 498 -21.00 0.16 4.32
N ASP A 499 -21.23 1.44 4.63
CA ASP A 499 -21.37 2.47 3.61
C ASP A 499 -20.04 2.80 2.90
N ASP A 500 -20.16 3.00 1.58
CA ASP A 500 -19.19 3.51 0.58
C ASP A 500 -17.94 2.71 0.15
N HIS A 501 -17.55 1.58 0.74
CA HIS A 501 -16.37 0.87 0.19
C HIS A 501 -16.19 -0.61 0.56
N PHE A 502 -17.14 -1.23 1.24
CA PHE A 502 -16.93 -2.59 1.73
C PHE A 502 -17.24 -3.63 0.64
N GLN A 503 -16.21 -4.30 0.14
CA GLN A 503 -16.37 -5.37 -0.87
C GLN A 503 -17.04 -6.64 -0.30
N HIS A 504 -17.03 -6.80 1.02
CA HIS A 504 -17.47 -8.01 1.73
C HIS A 504 -18.80 -7.80 2.47
N ALA A 505 -19.86 -7.40 1.76
CA ALA A 505 -21.19 -7.20 2.37
C ALA A 505 -21.70 -8.48 3.07
N GLU A 506 -21.38 -9.67 2.53
CA GLU A 506 -21.78 -10.95 3.13
C GLU A 506 -21.19 -11.17 4.52
N VAL A 507 -19.95 -10.72 4.76
CA VAL A 507 -19.30 -10.85 6.08
C VAL A 507 -19.97 -9.92 7.08
N ILE A 508 -20.39 -8.74 6.65
CA ILE A 508 -21.15 -7.80 7.50
C ILE A 508 -22.47 -8.42 7.91
N ASP A 509 -23.24 -8.97 6.96
CA ASP A 509 -24.54 -9.57 7.24
C ASP A 509 -24.42 -10.79 8.17
N GLU A 510 -23.39 -11.62 7.97
CA GLU A 510 -23.10 -12.79 8.79
C GLU A 510 -22.67 -12.41 10.22
N THR A 511 -21.78 -11.42 10.37
CA THR A 511 -21.35 -10.92 11.68
C THR A 511 -22.50 -10.21 12.39
N LEU A 512 -23.29 -9.41 11.68
CA LEU A 512 -24.49 -8.75 12.20
C LEU A 512 -25.48 -9.78 12.73
N ARG A 513 -25.77 -10.84 11.96
CA ARG A 513 -26.64 -11.93 12.39
C ARG A 513 -26.14 -12.56 13.68
N LYS A 514 -24.85 -12.94 13.74
CA LYS A 514 -24.26 -13.58 14.93
C LYS A 514 -24.29 -12.65 16.15
N SER A 515 -23.90 -11.39 15.98
CA SER A 515 -23.90 -10.42 17.08
C SER A 515 -25.31 -10.14 17.61
N LEU A 516 -26.29 -10.02 16.71
CA LEU A 516 -27.69 -9.84 17.08
C LEU A 516 -28.26 -11.08 17.79
N ASP A 517 -28.00 -12.28 17.25
CA ASP A 517 -28.42 -13.55 17.87
C ASP A 517 -27.84 -13.67 19.29
N GLU A 518 -26.55 -13.39 19.47
CA GLU A 518 -25.88 -13.42 20.77
C GLU A 518 -26.44 -12.38 21.74
N LEU A 519 -26.68 -11.13 21.29
CA LEU A 519 -27.25 -10.07 22.13
C LEU A 519 -28.66 -10.43 22.62
N LEU A 520 -29.53 -10.87 21.71
CA LEU A 520 -30.91 -11.22 22.04
C LEU A 520 -30.99 -12.47 22.92
N THR A 521 -30.17 -13.48 22.63
CA THR A 521 -30.12 -14.74 23.38
C THR A 521 -29.52 -14.56 24.77
N GLU A 522 -28.33 -13.96 24.85
CA GLU A 522 -27.54 -13.94 26.08
C GLU A 522 -28.04 -12.89 27.07
N LYS A 523 -28.50 -11.73 26.59
CA LYS A 523 -28.89 -10.61 27.46
C LYS A 523 -30.40 -10.56 27.67
N VAL A 524 -31.16 -10.55 26.59
CA VAL A 524 -32.63 -10.39 26.68
C VAL A 524 -33.29 -11.68 27.13
N CYS A 525 -33.11 -12.78 26.39
CA CYS A 525 -33.70 -14.09 26.70
C CYS A 525 -33.29 -14.59 28.08
N ARG A 526 -31.98 -14.64 28.38
CA ARG A 526 -31.49 -15.14 29.67
C ARG A 526 -32.02 -14.33 30.84
N SER A 527 -32.03 -13.01 30.75
CA SER A 527 -32.51 -12.17 31.85
C SER A 527 -34.01 -12.33 32.08
N LEU A 528 -34.82 -12.45 31.02
CA LEU A 528 -36.25 -12.77 31.15
C LEU A 528 -36.48 -14.15 31.79
N VAL A 529 -35.65 -15.15 31.46
CA VAL A 529 -35.68 -16.49 32.08
C VAL A 529 -35.26 -16.48 33.55
N GLU A 530 -34.29 -15.66 33.94
CA GLU A 530 -33.96 -15.49 35.36
C GLU A 530 -35.14 -14.89 36.14
N ARG A 531 -35.87 -13.93 35.54
CA ARG A 531 -37.03 -13.28 36.15
C ARG A 531 -38.28 -14.17 36.21
N LEU A 532 -38.36 -15.23 35.40
CA LEU A 532 -39.42 -16.25 35.46
C LEU A 532 -39.44 -17.05 36.78
N SER A 533 -38.38 -16.98 37.59
CA SER A 533 -38.35 -17.54 38.94
C SER A 533 -39.22 -16.79 39.97
N SER A 534 -39.75 -15.61 39.61
CA SER A 534 -40.61 -14.78 40.47
C SER A 534 -41.89 -15.50 40.90
N GLN A 535 -42.48 -15.07 42.04
CA GLN A 535 -43.74 -15.62 42.56
C GLN A 535 -44.98 -14.82 42.12
N TYR A 536 -44.80 -13.62 41.56
CA TYR A 536 -45.90 -12.75 41.15
C TYR A 536 -46.43 -13.15 39.77
N LEU A 537 -47.66 -13.69 39.74
CA LEU A 537 -48.32 -14.12 38.50
C LEU A 537 -48.42 -13.00 37.46
N GLY A 538 -48.75 -11.77 37.88
CA GLY A 538 -48.88 -10.63 36.97
C GLY A 538 -47.58 -10.30 36.21
N GLN A 539 -46.42 -10.41 36.87
CA GLN A 539 -45.12 -10.18 36.24
C GLN A 539 -44.81 -11.27 35.21
N ILE A 540 -45.14 -12.53 35.52
CA ILE A 540 -44.89 -13.65 34.59
C ILE A 540 -45.80 -13.55 33.37
N VAL A 541 -47.07 -13.17 33.55
CA VAL A 541 -47.97 -12.91 32.42
C VAL A 541 -47.43 -11.76 31.55
N GLN A 542 -46.91 -10.70 32.16
CA GLN A 542 -46.31 -9.60 31.41
C GLN A 542 -45.03 -10.02 30.66
N ILE A 543 -44.17 -10.82 31.29
CA ILE A 543 -42.99 -11.41 30.65
C ILE A 543 -43.42 -12.30 29.47
N LEU A 544 -44.47 -13.11 29.61
CA LEU A 544 -45.00 -13.93 28.53
C LEU A 544 -45.46 -13.09 27.34
N ILE A 545 -46.18 -11.98 27.59
CA ILE A 545 -46.61 -11.04 26.55
C ILE A 545 -45.40 -10.39 25.88
N ASN A 546 -44.39 -9.97 26.66
CA ASN A 546 -43.15 -9.41 26.12
C ASN A 546 -42.41 -10.44 25.25
N LEU A 547 -42.29 -11.70 25.69
CA LEU A 547 -41.67 -12.78 24.91
C LEU A 547 -42.40 -13.03 23.59
N GLU A 548 -43.73 -12.98 23.58
CA GLU A 548 -44.53 -13.08 22.36
C GLU A 548 -44.29 -11.92 21.40
N HIS A 549 -44.22 -10.68 21.90
CA HIS A 549 -43.89 -9.53 21.08
C HIS A 549 -42.44 -9.54 20.58
N PHE A 550 -41.49 -10.05 21.36
CA PHE A 550 -40.12 -10.28 20.89
C PHE A 550 -40.03 -11.38 19.84
N GLU A 551 -40.83 -12.44 19.92
CA GLU A 551 -40.91 -13.46 18.84
C GLU A 551 -41.39 -12.84 17.53
N ILE A 552 -42.43 -11.99 17.57
CA ILE A 552 -42.93 -11.27 16.39
C ILE A 552 -41.89 -10.28 15.85
N ALA A 553 -41.25 -9.51 16.74
CA ALA A 553 -40.18 -8.59 16.38
C ALA A 553 -39.01 -9.29 15.69
N CYS A 554 -38.59 -10.46 16.17
CA CYS A 554 -37.52 -11.24 15.55
C CYS A 554 -37.90 -11.72 14.14
N GLN A 555 -39.16 -12.09 13.90
CA GLN A 555 -39.64 -12.46 12.55
C GLN A 555 -39.61 -11.26 11.59
N GLU A 556 -40.06 -10.09 12.04
CA GLU A 556 -39.97 -8.87 11.23
C GLU A 556 -38.52 -8.44 10.99
N LEU A 557 -37.65 -8.64 11.99
CA LEU A 557 -36.21 -8.37 11.87
C LEU A 557 -35.54 -9.31 10.86
N GLU A 558 -35.89 -10.60 10.84
CA GLU A 558 -35.48 -11.54 9.78
C GLU A 558 -35.90 -11.04 8.40
N HIS A 559 -37.14 -10.54 8.24
CA HIS A 559 -37.62 -9.95 7.00
C HIS A 559 -36.86 -8.67 6.61
N LEU A 560 -36.52 -7.81 7.58
CA LEU A 560 -35.74 -6.61 7.34
C LEU A 560 -34.29 -6.94 6.94
N LEU A 561 -33.65 -7.91 7.59
CA LEU A 561 -32.32 -8.38 7.21
C LEU A 561 -32.33 -9.03 5.81
N ILE A 562 -33.40 -9.74 5.44
CA ILE A 562 -33.59 -10.25 4.07
C ILE A 562 -33.69 -9.09 3.07
N ARG A 563 -34.41 -8.01 3.40
CA ARG A 563 -34.60 -6.85 2.51
C ARG A 563 -33.36 -5.96 2.42
N ALA A 564 -32.62 -5.84 3.50
CA ALA A 564 -31.40 -5.02 3.59
C ALA A 564 -30.21 -5.66 2.86
N ARG A 565 -30.22 -7.00 2.67
CA ARG A 565 -29.24 -7.67 1.81
C ARG A 565 -29.29 -7.11 0.41
N SER A 566 -28.11 -6.70 -0.08
CA SER A 566 -27.94 -6.24 -1.45
C SER A 566 -28.31 -7.36 -2.43
N SER A 567 -28.98 -7.01 -3.53
CA SER A 567 -29.57 -7.92 -4.53
C SER A 567 -28.61 -8.92 -5.18
N SER A 568 -27.31 -8.87 -4.86
CA SER A 568 -26.26 -9.74 -5.42
C SER A 568 -26.04 -11.05 -4.64
N SER A 569 -26.43 -11.12 -3.36
CA SER A 569 -26.25 -12.32 -2.53
C SER A 569 -27.56 -13.13 -2.46
N ALA A 570 -27.64 -14.17 -3.30
CA ALA A 570 -28.71 -15.17 -3.28
C ALA A 570 -28.61 -16.09 -2.05
N GLY A 571 -28.69 -15.52 -0.84
CA GLY A 571 -28.69 -16.28 0.41
C GLY A 571 -30.12 -16.61 0.81
N GLY A 572 -30.39 -17.88 1.16
CA GLY A 572 -31.70 -18.41 1.54
C GLY A 572 -32.39 -17.73 2.75
N PRO A 573 -33.45 -18.35 3.30
CA PRO A 573 -34.16 -17.81 4.44
C PRO A 573 -33.20 -17.66 5.63
N LEU A 574 -33.04 -16.44 6.11
CA LEU A 574 -32.33 -16.15 7.36
C LEU A 574 -33.30 -16.38 8.50
N LYS A 575 -33.02 -17.38 9.33
CA LYS A 575 -33.69 -17.58 10.61
C LYS A 575 -32.70 -17.27 11.72
N LEU A 576 -33.14 -16.46 12.67
CA LEU A 576 -32.39 -16.17 13.88
C LEU A 576 -32.57 -17.34 14.86
N ASN A 577 -31.48 -17.76 15.51
CA ASN A 577 -31.56 -18.75 16.57
C ASN A 577 -32.35 -18.19 17.76
N ALA A 578 -32.27 -16.87 17.98
CA ALA A 578 -33.04 -16.18 19.01
C ALA A 578 -34.55 -16.43 18.88
N THR A 579 -35.10 -16.51 17.66
CA THR A 579 -36.54 -16.76 17.42
C THR A 579 -36.98 -18.11 18.01
N GLU A 580 -36.17 -19.16 17.86
CA GLU A 580 -36.46 -20.48 18.43
C GLU A 580 -36.34 -20.49 19.95
N GLU A 581 -35.36 -19.76 20.49
CA GLU A 581 -35.19 -19.61 21.93
C GLU A 581 -36.34 -18.84 22.58
N PHE A 582 -36.77 -17.71 22.01
CA PHE A 582 -37.95 -16.97 22.49
C PHE A 582 -39.19 -17.85 22.51
N ARG A 583 -39.39 -18.69 21.47
CA ARG A 583 -40.50 -19.65 21.42
C ARG A 583 -40.41 -20.74 22.51
N ASN A 584 -39.21 -21.25 22.79
CA ASN A 584 -39.00 -22.22 23.86
C ASN A 584 -39.21 -21.61 25.25
N ASN A 585 -38.75 -20.37 25.44
CA ASN A 585 -38.93 -19.61 26.67
C ASN A 585 -40.41 -19.21 26.87
N LYS A 586 -41.16 -18.91 25.81
CA LYS A 586 -42.61 -18.71 25.84
C LYS A 586 -43.34 -19.93 26.43
N LYS A 587 -43.04 -21.13 25.92
CA LYS A 587 -43.60 -22.39 26.46
C LYS A 587 -43.21 -22.65 27.91
N THR A 588 -42.01 -22.22 28.31
CA THR A 588 -41.53 -22.35 29.69
C THR A 588 -42.26 -21.38 30.62
N ALA A 589 -42.51 -20.15 30.17
CA ALA A 589 -43.34 -19.18 30.87
C ALA A 589 -44.80 -19.64 31.02
N GLU A 590 -45.39 -20.21 29.96
CA GLU A 590 -46.72 -20.82 30.03
C GLU A 590 -46.78 -21.92 31.09
N LYS A 591 -45.85 -22.89 31.07
CA LYS A 591 -45.74 -23.95 32.10
C LYS A 591 -45.64 -23.37 33.51
N ARG A 592 -44.85 -22.32 33.68
CA ARG A 592 -44.67 -21.68 34.98
C ARG A 592 -45.95 -21.02 35.49
N ILE A 593 -46.76 -20.46 34.60
CA ILE A 593 -48.09 -19.93 34.94
C ILE A 593 -49.00 -21.06 35.46
N PHE A 594 -49.05 -22.21 34.76
CA PHE A 594 -49.81 -23.37 35.22
C PHE A 594 -49.36 -23.83 36.62
N GLU A 595 -48.05 -23.98 36.83
CA GLU A 595 -47.49 -24.36 38.13
C GLU A 595 -47.87 -23.42 39.27
N LEU A 596 -47.80 -22.10 39.04
CA LEU A 596 -48.12 -21.11 40.08
C LEU A 596 -49.61 -21.04 40.39
N VAL A 597 -50.46 -21.13 39.37
CA VAL A 597 -51.92 -21.19 39.56
C VAL A 597 -52.28 -22.46 40.34
N ASN A 598 -51.73 -23.61 39.95
CA ASN A 598 -51.99 -24.89 40.61
C ASN A 598 -51.43 -24.93 42.04
N SER A 599 -50.24 -24.38 42.29
CA SER A 599 -49.68 -24.24 43.64
C SER A 599 -50.54 -23.32 44.52
N LYS A 600 -51.13 -22.26 43.96
CA LYS A 600 -52.01 -21.38 44.74
C LYS A 600 -53.36 -22.06 45.04
N ILE A 601 -53.86 -22.86 44.11
CA ILE A 601 -55.05 -23.70 44.33
C ILE A 601 -54.76 -24.71 45.44
N ASP A 602 -53.58 -25.34 45.42
CA ASP A 602 -53.13 -26.25 46.49
C ASP A 602 -53.14 -25.55 47.86
N ASP A 603 -52.52 -24.37 47.99
CA ASP A 603 -52.54 -23.59 49.25
C ASP A 603 -53.98 -23.31 49.75
N LEU A 604 -54.89 -23.00 48.82
CA LEU A 604 -56.28 -22.65 49.14
C LEU A 604 -57.10 -23.88 49.53
N VAL A 605 -56.89 -25.01 48.86
CA VAL A 605 -57.58 -26.27 49.16
C VAL A 605 -57.02 -26.91 50.43
N ASP A 606 -55.73 -26.79 50.71
CA ASP A 606 -55.10 -27.28 51.95
C ASP A 606 -55.60 -26.51 53.21
N THR A 607 -56.20 -25.34 53.02
CA THR A 607 -56.89 -24.58 54.09
C THR A 607 -58.30 -25.15 54.39
N ALA A 608 -58.74 -26.19 53.68
CA ALA A 608 -60.05 -26.80 53.90
C ALA A 608 -60.12 -27.54 55.24
N GLU A 609 -60.80 -26.94 56.21
CA GLU A 609 -61.12 -27.57 57.49
C GLU A 609 -62.52 -28.20 57.44
N TYR A 610 -62.59 -29.49 57.14
CA TYR A 610 -63.83 -30.25 57.21
C TYR A 610 -63.99 -30.98 58.55
N ASP A 611 -65.09 -30.72 59.25
CA ASP A 611 -65.54 -31.59 60.34
C ASP A 611 -66.37 -32.76 59.77
N TRP A 612 -65.67 -33.83 59.40
CA TRP A 612 -66.28 -35.03 58.82
C TRP A 612 -67.27 -35.75 59.75
N LEU A 613 -67.32 -35.38 61.04
CA LEU A 613 -68.24 -35.92 62.05
C LEU A 613 -69.28 -34.91 62.54
N ALA A 614 -69.48 -33.79 61.83
CA ALA A 614 -70.38 -32.72 62.23
C ALA A 614 -71.81 -33.21 62.58
N ALA A 615 -72.35 -32.69 63.69
CA ALA A 615 -73.68 -33.04 64.18
C ALA A 615 -74.82 -32.37 63.39
N ASN A 616 -74.55 -31.21 62.75
CA ASN A 616 -75.52 -30.43 61.98
C ASN A 616 -74.90 -30.02 60.64
N VAL A 617 -75.74 -29.88 59.61
CA VAL A 617 -75.34 -29.30 58.32
C VAL A 617 -75.28 -27.77 58.47
N THR A 618 -74.14 -27.17 58.18
CA THR A 618 -73.99 -25.71 58.08
C THR A 618 -74.63 -25.23 56.77
N PRO A 619 -75.46 -24.16 56.78
CA PRO A 619 -76.17 -23.72 55.58
C PRO A 619 -75.33 -22.87 54.63
N GLU A 620 -74.11 -22.46 55.02
CA GLU A 620 -73.23 -21.62 54.21
C GLU A 620 -72.10 -22.44 53.58
N PRO A 621 -71.70 -22.14 52.33
CA PRO A 621 -70.57 -22.80 51.69
C PRO A 621 -69.27 -22.45 52.40
N SER A 622 -68.32 -23.38 52.43
CA SER A 622 -67.05 -23.27 53.13
C SER A 622 -66.24 -22.03 52.69
N ASN A 623 -65.57 -21.39 53.64
CA ASN A 623 -64.79 -20.17 53.40
C ASN A 623 -63.69 -20.34 52.34
N TYR A 624 -63.06 -21.52 52.28
CA TYR A 624 -62.03 -21.81 51.28
C TYR A 624 -62.64 -21.84 49.87
N MET A 625 -63.86 -22.36 49.71
CA MET A 625 -64.56 -22.43 48.41
C MET A 625 -64.99 -21.04 47.90
N GLN A 626 -65.46 -20.18 48.80
CA GLN A 626 -65.73 -18.77 48.47
C GLN A 626 -64.44 -18.02 48.07
N THR A 627 -63.33 -18.32 48.75
CA THR A 627 -62.03 -17.72 48.43
C THR A 627 -61.47 -18.25 47.11
N LEU A 628 -61.62 -19.54 46.83
CA LEU A 628 -61.20 -20.20 45.59
C LEU A 628 -61.97 -19.66 44.37
N THR A 629 -63.29 -19.58 44.45
CA THR A 629 -64.13 -19.01 43.36
C THR A 629 -63.82 -17.53 43.12
N ARG A 630 -63.60 -16.75 44.19
CA ARG A 630 -63.13 -15.35 44.07
C ARG A 630 -61.74 -15.27 43.43
N TYR A 631 -60.82 -16.15 43.81
CA TYR A 631 -59.47 -16.22 43.23
C TYR A 631 -59.53 -16.56 41.73
N LEU A 632 -60.26 -17.61 41.34
CA LEU A 632 -60.46 -18.02 39.94
C LEU A 632 -61.12 -16.90 39.11
N SER A 633 -62.11 -16.20 39.67
CA SER A 633 -62.74 -15.04 39.04
C SER A 633 -61.76 -13.88 38.86
N ASN A 634 -60.96 -13.57 39.89
CA ASN A 634 -59.94 -12.52 39.81
C ASN A 634 -58.85 -12.86 38.80
N ILE A 635 -58.40 -14.11 38.72
CA ILE A 635 -57.41 -14.53 37.72
C ILE A 635 -57.93 -14.28 36.30
N MET A 636 -59.16 -14.71 36.04
CA MET A 636 -59.79 -14.59 34.72
C MET A 636 -59.99 -13.12 34.31
N ASN A 637 -60.47 -12.30 35.25
CA ASN A 637 -60.91 -10.93 34.96
C ASN A 637 -59.82 -9.87 35.14
N SER A 638 -58.72 -10.15 35.84
CA SER A 638 -57.68 -9.14 36.11
C SER A 638 -56.30 -9.53 35.58
N THR A 639 -55.78 -10.71 35.92
CA THR A 639 -54.39 -11.06 35.61
C THR A 639 -54.22 -11.64 34.22
N LEU A 640 -55.20 -12.39 33.71
CA LEU A 640 -55.12 -13.01 32.38
C LEU A 640 -55.62 -12.09 31.27
N LEU A 641 -55.98 -10.83 31.54
CA LEU A 641 -56.66 -9.97 30.56
C LEU A 641 -55.81 -9.75 29.28
N GLY A 642 -54.49 -9.70 29.43
CA GLY A 642 -53.53 -9.51 28.32
C GLY A 642 -53.21 -10.74 27.47
N LEU A 643 -53.71 -11.95 27.82
CA LEU A 643 -53.39 -13.17 27.07
C LEU A 643 -54.38 -13.47 25.91
N PRO A 644 -53.98 -14.27 24.91
CA PRO A 644 -54.92 -14.83 23.92
C PRO A 644 -56.01 -15.69 24.57
N ARG A 645 -57.23 -15.66 24.02
CA ARG A 645 -58.39 -16.42 24.55
C ARG A 645 -58.08 -17.92 24.70
N GLU A 646 -57.38 -18.50 23.72
CA GLU A 646 -56.98 -19.90 23.71
C GLU A 646 -56.14 -20.29 24.94
N ILE A 647 -55.15 -19.46 25.29
CA ILE A 647 -54.27 -19.72 26.45
C ILE A 647 -55.05 -19.55 27.76
N LYS A 648 -55.95 -18.55 27.85
CA LYS A 648 -56.80 -18.36 29.04
C LYS A 648 -57.69 -19.58 29.28
N GLU A 649 -58.31 -20.09 28.22
CA GLU A 649 -59.19 -21.26 28.30
C GLU A 649 -58.43 -22.50 28.77
N LEU A 650 -57.21 -22.71 28.29
CA LEU A 650 -56.35 -23.82 28.72
C LEU A 650 -55.93 -23.69 30.19
N ILE A 651 -55.49 -22.50 30.64
CA ILE A 651 -55.15 -22.24 32.06
C ILE A 651 -56.36 -22.51 32.94
N TYR A 652 -57.53 -22.08 32.50
CA TYR A 652 -58.75 -22.24 33.28
C TYR A 652 -59.22 -23.70 33.35
N PHE A 653 -59.12 -24.43 32.23
CA PHE A 653 -59.41 -25.86 32.16
C PHE A 653 -58.49 -26.66 33.09
N ASP A 654 -57.18 -26.38 33.06
CA ASP A 654 -56.18 -27.05 33.90
C ASP A 654 -56.41 -26.75 35.38
N ALA A 655 -56.58 -25.47 35.73
CA ALA A 655 -56.86 -25.01 37.09
C ALA A 655 -58.10 -25.68 37.69
N LEU A 656 -59.20 -25.76 36.95
CA LEU A 656 -60.42 -26.41 37.42
C LEU A 656 -60.25 -27.93 37.56
N SER A 657 -59.54 -28.57 36.62
CA SER A 657 -59.26 -30.01 36.69
C SER A 657 -58.39 -30.34 37.91
N HIS A 658 -57.37 -29.52 38.17
CA HIS A 658 -56.50 -29.66 39.34
C HIS A 658 -57.26 -29.43 40.64
N ALA A 659 -58.09 -28.39 40.71
CA ALA A 659 -58.98 -28.14 41.85
C ALA A 659 -59.93 -29.31 42.10
N ALA A 660 -60.58 -29.85 41.06
CA ALA A 660 -61.49 -30.99 41.17
C ALA A 660 -60.79 -32.23 41.72
N ASN A 661 -59.60 -32.55 41.21
CA ASN A 661 -58.78 -33.68 41.68
C ASN A 661 -58.34 -33.51 43.13
N LYS A 662 -57.98 -32.29 43.55
CA LYS A 662 -57.58 -32.01 44.93
C LYS A 662 -58.77 -32.09 45.90
N ILE A 663 -59.93 -31.58 45.51
CA ILE A 663 -61.16 -31.71 46.30
C ILE A 663 -61.57 -33.19 46.43
N LEU A 664 -61.46 -33.97 45.35
CA LEU A 664 -61.64 -35.43 45.37
C LEU A 664 -60.67 -36.14 46.31
N ALA A 665 -59.45 -35.62 46.48
CA ALA A 665 -58.44 -36.18 47.37
C ALA A 665 -58.71 -35.91 48.87
N LEU A 666 -59.51 -34.88 49.23
CA LEU A 666 -59.77 -34.53 50.63
C LEU A 666 -60.42 -35.68 51.42
N PRO A 667 -61.51 -36.34 50.95
CA PRO A 667 -62.10 -37.51 51.64
C PRO A 667 -61.20 -38.76 51.58
N LEU A 668 -60.33 -38.85 50.57
CA LEU A 668 -59.39 -39.97 50.38
C LEU A 668 -58.19 -39.90 51.32
N SER A 669 -57.90 -38.74 51.91
CA SER A 669 -56.76 -38.52 52.80
C SER A 669 -56.70 -39.54 53.97
N PRO A 670 -55.49 -40.00 54.37
CA PRO A 670 -55.33 -41.01 55.42
C PRO A 670 -55.71 -40.51 56.82
N GLU A 671 -55.86 -39.20 56.99
CA GLU A 671 -56.26 -38.55 58.24
C GLU A 671 -57.76 -38.74 58.52
N VAL A 672 -58.57 -38.87 57.47
CA VAL A 672 -60.01 -39.07 57.55
C VAL A 672 -60.32 -40.56 57.62
N LYS A 673 -60.69 -41.02 58.83
CA LYS A 673 -61.05 -42.42 59.10
C LYS A 673 -62.54 -42.71 58.89
N ASN A 674 -63.41 -41.78 59.30
CA ASN A 674 -64.85 -41.93 59.28
C ASN A 674 -65.51 -40.65 58.73
N ILE A 675 -66.50 -40.81 57.85
CA ILE A 675 -67.26 -39.72 57.23
C ILE A 675 -68.74 -39.92 57.56
N ASN A 676 -69.38 -38.90 58.13
CA ASN A 676 -70.81 -38.83 58.39
C ASN A 676 -71.57 -38.33 57.14
N SER A 677 -72.83 -38.76 56.95
CA SER A 677 -73.78 -38.22 55.97
C SER A 677 -73.87 -36.69 55.99
N ASN A 678 -73.81 -36.06 57.18
CA ASN A 678 -73.79 -34.61 57.30
C ASN A 678 -72.51 -33.96 56.73
N GLY A 679 -71.36 -34.62 56.84
CA GLY A 679 -70.10 -34.16 56.25
C GLY A 679 -70.08 -34.29 54.72
N VAL A 680 -70.72 -35.36 54.20
CA VAL A 680 -70.97 -35.49 52.75
C VAL A 680 -71.89 -34.40 52.24
N ALA A 681 -72.94 -34.05 52.99
CA ALA A 681 -73.85 -32.97 52.62
C ALA A 681 -73.16 -31.60 52.55
N ALA A 682 -72.22 -31.32 53.46
CA ALA A 682 -71.41 -30.09 53.43
C ALA A 682 -70.49 -30.04 52.19
N LEU A 683 -69.81 -31.14 51.87
CA LEU A 683 -69.00 -31.25 50.65
C LEU A 683 -69.85 -31.16 49.37
N ALA A 684 -71.04 -31.74 49.37
CA ALA A 684 -71.99 -31.66 48.25
C ALA A 684 -72.43 -30.22 47.99
N GLN A 685 -72.65 -29.44 49.05
CA GLN A 685 -72.99 -28.03 48.94
C GLN A 685 -71.84 -27.20 48.35
N ASP A 686 -70.59 -27.46 48.77
CA ASP A 686 -69.41 -26.79 48.22
C ASP A 686 -69.19 -27.10 46.74
N VAL A 687 -69.42 -28.35 46.31
CA VAL A 687 -69.32 -28.74 44.90
C VAL A 687 -70.48 -28.22 44.06
N GLN A 688 -71.68 -28.13 44.62
CA GLN A 688 -72.79 -27.45 43.96
C GLN A 688 -72.46 -25.97 43.74
N TYR A 689 -71.91 -25.29 44.74
CA TYR A 689 -71.49 -23.89 44.64
C TYR A 689 -70.39 -23.69 43.58
N LEU A 690 -69.39 -24.58 43.52
CA LEU A 690 -68.37 -24.57 42.47
C LEU A 690 -68.97 -24.83 41.07
N THR A 691 -69.95 -25.72 40.96
CA THR A 691 -70.64 -26.03 39.71
C THR A 691 -71.46 -24.85 39.21
N GLU A 692 -72.19 -24.18 40.11
CA GLU A 692 -72.96 -22.97 39.81
C GLU A 692 -72.03 -21.84 39.35
N PHE A 693 -70.88 -21.68 40.01
CA PHE A 693 -69.84 -20.74 39.58
C PHE A 693 -69.31 -21.07 38.18
N VAL A 694 -68.92 -22.32 37.90
CA VAL A 694 -68.43 -22.73 36.57
C VAL A 694 -69.51 -22.54 35.49
N SER A 695 -70.78 -22.70 35.85
CA SER A 695 -71.92 -22.47 34.97
C SER A 695 -72.16 -21.00 34.64
N SER A 696 -71.67 -20.08 35.48
CA SER A 696 -71.79 -18.64 35.27
C SER A 696 -70.76 -18.07 34.29
N LEU A 697 -69.80 -18.89 33.84
CA LEU A 697 -68.71 -18.49 32.95
C LEU A 697 -69.07 -18.72 31.47
N GLU A 698 -68.45 -17.95 30.58
CA GLU A 698 -68.75 -17.93 29.13
C GLU A 698 -68.59 -19.31 28.44
N ASN A 699 -67.71 -20.17 28.93
CA ASN A 699 -67.46 -21.54 28.43
C ASN A 699 -67.97 -22.67 29.35
N GLY A 700 -68.98 -22.39 30.19
CA GLY A 700 -69.42 -23.28 31.27
C GLY A 700 -69.88 -24.70 30.86
N GLN A 701 -70.19 -24.96 29.58
CA GLN A 701 -70.61 -26.30 29.14
C GLN A 701 -69.44 -27.30 29.05
N MET A 702 -68.32 -26.91 28.46
CA MET A 702 -67.13 -27.79 28.35
C MET A 702 -66.44 -27.96 29.71
N LEU A 703 -66.44 -26.90 30.52
CA LEU A 703 -65.79 -26.90 31.83
C LEU A 703 -66.56 -27.70 32.89
N ARG A 704 -67.85 -27.97 32.66
CA ARG A 704 -68.64 -28.89 33.50
C ARG A 704 -68.17 -30.33 33.41
N GLU A 705 -67.68 -30.75 32.24
CA GLU A 705 -67.17 -32.11 32.04
C GLU A 705 -66.02 -32.45 33.01
N ASN A 706 -65.23 -31.43 33.38
CA ASN A 706 -64.13 -31.59 34.36
C ASN A 706 -64.63 -31.81 35.80
N LEU A 707 -65.86 -31.39 36.10
CA LEU A 707 -66.48 -31.55 37.43
C LEU A 707 -67.39 -32.80 37.50
N ASP A 708 -67.64 -33.48 36.38
CA ASP A 708 -68.53 -34.64 36.33
C ASP A 708 -68.06 -35.78 37.23
N GLU A 709 -66.74 -36.03 37.29
CA GLU A 709 -66.18 -37.05 38.20
C GLU A 709 -66.42 -36.69 39.67
N LEU A 710 -66.20 -35.41 40.02
CA LEU A 710 -66.43 -34.88 41.37
C LEU A 710 -67.91 -34.99 41.76
N GLN A 711 -68.82 -34.58 40.88
CA GLN A 711 -70.26 -34.67 41.11
C GLN A 711 -70.75 -36.10 41.22
N GLN A 712 -70.30 -37.00 40.34
CA GLN A 712 -70.70 -38.41 40.39
C GLN A 712 -70.16 -39.10 41.65
N THR A 713 -68.96 -38.76 42.09
CA THR A 713 -68.36 -39.31 43.33
C THR A 713 -69.13 -38.84 44.56
N ILE A 714 -69.57 -37.58 44.62
CA ILE A 714 -70.40 -37.07 45.71
C ILE A 714 -71.81 -37.66 45.69
N ASN A 715 -72.41 -37.80 44.51
CA ASN A 715 -73.70 -38.46 44.35
C ASN A 715 -73.65 -39.93 44.77
N LEU A 716 -72.49 -40.59 44.65
CA LEU A 716 -72.26 -41.93 45.18
C LEU A 716 -72.20 -41.91 46.71
N MET A 717 -71.45 -40.99 47.31
CA MET A 717 -71.33 -40.86 48.76
C MET A 717 -72.65 -40.45 49.45
N GLY A 718 -73.52 -39.71 48.77
CA GLY A 718 -74.82 -39.27 49.27
C GLY A 718 -75.97 -40.26 48.99
N SER A 719 -75.72 -41.36 48.28
CA SER A 719 -76.76 -42.33 47.95
C SER A 719 -76.97 -43.34 49.08
N ASP A 720 -78.23 -43.56 49.48
CA ASP A 720 -78.56 -44.56 50.51
C ASP A 720 -78.31 -46.02 50.05
N ASN A 721 -78.16 -46.24 48.73
CA ASN A 721 -78.06 -47.56 48.10
C ASN A 721 -76.70 -47.79 47.42
N HIS A 722 -75.68 -48.03 48.24
CA HIS A 722 -74.29 -48.23 47.81
C HIS A 722 -74.08 -49.50 46.94
N GLU A 723 -75.05 -50.42 46.88
CA GLU A 723 -74.99 -51.62 46.03
C GLU A 723 -75.09 -51.31 44.53
N GLU A 724 -75.69 -50.16 44.16
CA GLU A 724 -75.83 -49.73 42.75
C GLU A 724 -74.49 -49.47 42.05
N PHE A 725 -73.43 -49.22 42.81
CA PHE A 725 -72.08 -49.01 42.27
C PHE A 725 -71.40 -50.32 41.84
N PHE A 726 -71.75 -51.45 42.46
CA PHE A 726 -71.18 -52.76 42.13
C PHE A 726 -71.86 -53.41 40.91
N ASP A 727 -73.02 -52.90 40.48
CA ASP A 727 -73.67 -53.30 39.23
C ASP A 727 -73.07 -52.53 38.03
N ILE A 728 -72.35 -53.26 37.17
CA ILE A 728 -71.67 -52.75 35.98
C ILE A 728 -72.62 -51.97 35.05
N SER A 729 -73.90 -52.37 34.97
CA SER A 729 -74.88 -51.74 34.07
C SER A 729 -75.40 -50.40 34.60
N ILE A 730 -75.51 -50.27 35.92
CA ILE A 730 -75.99 -49.06 36.61
C ILE A 730 -74.82 -48.09 36.82
N ARG A 731 -73.64 -48.62 37.18
CA ARG A 731 -72.40 -47.86 37.27
C ARG A 731 -72.07 -47.12 35.98
N ASN A 732 -72.11 -47.78 34.82
CA ASN A 732 -71.85 -47.10 33.54
C ASN A 732 -72.88 -46.02 33.18
N LYS A 733 -74.10 -46.08 33.75
CA LYS A 733 -75.18 -45.11 33.49
C LYS A 733 -75.20 -43.93 34.46
N LYS A 734 -74.86 -44.15 35.73
CA LYS A 734 -74.95 -43.13 36.80
C LYS A 734 -73.60 -42.66 37.34
N TYR A 735 -72.57 -43.52 37.33
CA TYR A 735 -71.28 -43.31 37.97
C TYR A 735 -70.10 -43.63 37.03
N GLY A 736 -70.28 -43.42 35.72
CA GLY A 736 -69.36 -43.87 34.69
C GLY A 736 -67.99 -43.16 34.70
N ARG A 737 -67.89 -42.00 35.36
CA ARG A 737 -66.65 -41.23 35.51
C ARG A 737 -65.96 -41.45 36.87
N VAL A 738 -66.57 -42.17 37.81
CA VAL A 738 -65.98 -42.44 39.13
C VAL A 738 -64.90 -43.51 39.01
N ASP A 739 -63.70 -43.21 39.51
CA ASP A 739 -62.58 -44.16 39.54
C ASP A 739 -62.96 -45.46 40.29
N ALA A 740 -62.64 -46.59 39.65
CA ALA A 740 -62.92 -47.94 40.15
C ALA A 740 -62.17 -48.27 41.44
N LEU A 741 -61.05 -47.59 41.70
CA LEU A 741 -60.22 -47.82 42.87
C LEU A 741 -60.62 -46.93 44.05
N ASN A 742 -60.97 -45.67 43.78
CA ASN A 742 -61.30 -44.69 44.82
C ASN A 742 -62.73 -44.89 45.38
N GLY A 743 -63.68 -45.30 44.54
CA GLY A 743 -65.07 -45.53 44.95
C GLY A 743 -65.23 -46.46 46.16
N PRO A 744 -64.65 -47.68 46.15
CA PRO A 744 -64.74 -48.61 47.28
C PRO A 744 -64.09 -48.09 48.58
N ILE A 745 -62.97 -47.37 48.47
CA ILE A 745 -62.25 -46.79 49.64
C ILE A 745 -63.11 -45.71 50.32
N LEU A 746 -63.82 -44.90 49.53
CA LEU A 746 -64.73 -43.89 50.04
C LEU A 746 -65.96 -44.52 50.72
N LEU A 747 -66.49 -45.60 50.15
CA LEU A 747 -67.59 -46.38 50.74
C LEU A 747 -67.20 -47.04 52.07
N GLU A 748 -65.95 -47.49 52.24
CA GLU A 748 -65.45 -48.04 53.50
C GLU A 748 -65.37 -46.99 54.61
N LYS A 749 -65.06 -45.73 54.26
CA LYS A 749 -64.97 -44.62 55.22
C LYS A 749 -66.34 -44.05 55.64
N LEU A 750 -67.42 -44.35 54.91
CA LEU A 750 -68.76 -43.84 55.22
C LEU A 750 -69.37 -44.59 56.41
N THR A 751 -69.65 -43.86 57.49
CA THR A 751 -70.30 -44.42 58.68
C THR A 751 -71.79 -44.01 58.70
N PRO A 752 -72.74 -44.96 58.69
CA PRO A 752 -74.16 -44.61 58.77
C PRO A 752 -74.49 -43.99 60.13
N VAL A 753 -75.37 -42.98 60.16
CA VAL A 753 -75.83 -42.25 61.37
C VAL A 753 -76.79 -43.09 62.21
N SER A 754 -76.41 -44.34 62.50
CA SER A 754 -77.11 -45.18 63.45
C SER A 754 -76.12 -45.99 64.26
N GLN A 755 -75.43 -45.31 65.18
CA GLN A 755 -75.04 -45.81 66.51
C GLN A 755 -74.12 -44.81 67.23
N LEU A 756 -74.71 -43.94 68.03
CA LEU A 756 -74.01 -43.38 69.20
C LEU A 756 -73.98 -44.46 70.29
N PRO A 757 -72.82 -44.85 70.87
CA PRO A 757 -72.77 -45.78 71.98
C PRO A 757 -73.09 -45.03 73.28
N GLY A 758 -74.29 -45.25 73.84
CA GLY A 758 -74.68 -44.64 75.10
C GLY A 758 -75.77 -45.40 75.86
N ARG A 759 -75.36 -46.04 76.97
CA ARG A 759 -76.15 -46.49 78.14
C ARG A 759 -76.87 -47.86 78.13
N THR A 760 -76.19 -48.82 78.80
CA THR A 760 -76.69 -49.76 79.84
C THR A 760 -77.92 -50.64 79.56
N ALA A 761 -77.62 -51.93 79.31
CA ALA A 761 -78.27 -53.22 79.67
C ALA A 761 -79.61 -53.20 80.49
N PRO A 762 -80.54 -54.19 80.34
CA PRO A 762 -80.22 -55.60 80.63
C PRO A 762 -80.94 -56.72 79.81
N LEU A 763 -80.19 -57.83 79.67
CA LEU A 763 -80.55 -59.26 79.79
C LEU A 763 -81.95 -59.72 79.33
N SER A 764 -82.00 -60.62 78.33
CA SER A 764 -82.68 -61.93 78.48
C SER A 764 -82.55 -62.85 77.25
N ASN A 765 -82.09 -64.07 77.54
CA ASN A 765 -82.51 -65.36 76.95
C ASN A 765 -82.03 -65.76 75.53
N LEU A 766 -80.78 -66.27 75.49
CA LEU A 766 -80.42 -67.41 74.64
C LEU A 766 -80.17 -68.63 75.55
N SER A 767 -81.17 -69.50 75.68
CA SER A 767 -80.91 -70.91 76.02
C SER A 767 -82.12 -71.76 75.66
N SER A 768 -82.07 -72.39 74.49
CA SER A 768 -82.50 -73.78 74.29
C SER A 768 -82.45 -74.15 72.81
N ARG A 769 -82.01 -75.38 72.57
CA ARG A 769 -81.99 -76.12 71.28
C ARG A 769 -80.70 -76.00 70.47
N PHE A 770 -79.66 -76.70 70.90
CA PHE A 770 -78.98 -77.72 70.07
C PHE A 770 -78.04 -78.56 70.95
N ALA A 771 -78.58 -79.60 71.61
CA ALA A 771 -77.82 -80.76 72.10
C ALA A 771 -78.77 -81.84 72.65
N MET A 772 -79.24 -82.73 71.78
CA MET A 772 -79.58 -84.10 72.16
C MET A 772 -79.02 -85.00 71.06
N MET A 773 -77.80 -85.50 71.26
CA MET A 773 -77.42 -86.89 70.96
C MET A 773 -76.03 -87.17 71.54
N LYS A 774 -76.05 -87.98 72.60
CA LYS A 774 -74.97 -88.63 73.36
C LYS A 774 -74.23 -87.79 74.41
#